data_AF-A0A925E6L3-F1
#
_entry.id   AF-A0A925E6L3-F1
#
_cell.length_a   1.000
_cell.length_b   1.000
_cell.length_c   1.000
_cell.angle_alpha   90.00
_cell.angle_beta   90.00
_cell.angle_gamma   90.00
#
_symmetry.space_group_name_H-M   'P 1'
#
loop_
_entity.id
_entity.type
_entity.pdbx_description
1 polymer ?
#
loop_
_entity_poly.entity_id
_entity_poly.type
_entity_poly.pdbx_seq_one_letter_code
_entity_poly.pdbx_strand_id
1 'polypeptide(L)'
;EEKIFTSVRYVITLDTDTQLPRDVAWKMTATMAHPLNHPVYSEKKRRVTEGYSILQPRVSNSLAIDGSSLYSRLHGNESGTDPYTRATSDVYQDLFGEGSFIGKGIYDVDAFERTLKDRLPLNRILSHDLLEGSYARAGLITDVQLYEEYPSSYLADMKRRHRWIRGDWQIANWVLPFVPALNKKWQVNPLSPLSRWKIFDNIRRSLVPVSLLLLLLFGWTISSHPFFWTVAVVAILFLPGLLSFAWNLGKKPPDEIFIQHLIYTSRSLKDTIFQQAVHFIFLPFEAYVNCGAILRTLWRIYISRRNLLQWNPYSNTRADQKTIAGAYLVMWFPPFLAGVVFLYLTIYAPVTLAKVLPFLLAWIASPLVAWLISRPYSEKKIEISSGQTIYLRTLARKIWSFFETYAVKEDNWLPPDNYQEEPVERIAHRTSPTNIGLSLLSNLTAYDFGYITAGELIGLTSNTVSTMQGMDKYKGHLYNWYDTQTLAPLSPKYISTVDSGNLLGHLITLKEGLLAIPDKKIVTENMFEGLLDEVRILSEKIKTPQVKKFYQQLAQSQRPNAETPTEVINYLDDLEQSLKKLLTGLTADPDQEAEWWIQKIFFHIEKIRADLDVFLPWLAVTKTPAKFEQLIPSLPGIPTITELSKIEQSLLQKINELYFPDNSKEENDWLTHYRAGVTESGRRAKAIILTIQQLVLKCVQLSQMEFDFLYDRTQHLLTIGYNAEEHRRDNSYYDLLASEARLTTFVAIAQGKLPQQSWFALGRQLTNIGTTPILLSWSGSMFEYLMPLLVMPSYKNTLLDQTTKAVIRKQIEYARKRGIPWGISESGYNMVDANLNYQYHPFGVPGLGFKRGLGEDLVISPYSTVMGLMVSPKESYDNLQVLKEDGFEGRYGFFEAIDYTPSRLLRKQNYAVIKSFMAHHQGMSFLAISHLLNHQPMQQRFGSDIGVKSALLLLQERIPRVTTFYSPSVHEADTGITPAGNGYMRVLNTYDTTIPEVQLLSNGRYHVMVTNAGGGYSRWKNIALTRWREDATCDNWGMFCFIRDLDNNKTWSTAFQPAQTAGNNYEAVFSEGRAEFRRQDFSLETHTEIVVSPEDDIE
;
A
#
# COMPACT_ATOMS: atom_id res chain seq x y z
N GLU A 1 39.92 14.65 -3.29
CA GLU A 1 38.54 15.08 -3.60
C GLU A 1 38.42 15.82 -4.94
N GLU A 2 39.31 16.75 -5.30
CA GLU A 2 39.26 17.48 -6.60
C GLU A 2 39.27 16.62 -7.88
N LYS A 3 39.92 15.44 -7.86
CA LYS A 3 39.90 14.48 -8.99
C LYS A 3 38.51 13.89 -9.27
N ILE A 4 37.62 13.87 -8.27
CA ILE A 4 36.26 13.33 -8.45
C ILE A 4 35.43 14.32 -9.26
N PHE A 5 35.51 15.62 -8.94
CA PHE A 5 34.73 16.66 -9.63
C PHE A 5 35.07 16.81 -11.11
N THR A 6 36.33 16.61 -11.49
CA THR A 6 36.77 16.63 -12.90
C THR A 6 36.30 15.41 -13.72
N SER A 7 35.77 14.38 -13.07
CA SER A 7 35.21 13.18 -13.72
C SER A 7 33.68 13.19 -13.84
N VAL A 8 32.99 14.19 -13.26
CA VAL A 8 31.53 14.29 -13.28
C VAL A 8 31.06 14.86 -14.61
N ARG A 9 30.36 14.04 -15.41
CA ARG A 9 29.74 14.49 -16.67
C ARG A 9 28.34 15.07 -16.51
N TYR A 10 27.54 14.49 -15.61
CA TYR A 10 26.14 14.85 -15.39
C TYR A 10 25.86 15.13 -13.93
N VAL A 11 24.98 16.10 -13.66
CA VAL A 11 24.50 16.44 -12.32
C VAL A 11 22.97 16.44 -12.31
N ILE A 12 22.38 15.87 -11.26
CA ILE A 12 20.93 15.89 -11.03
C ILE A 12 20.64 16.93 -9.95
N THR A 13 19.73 17.86 -10.24
CA THR A 13 19.24 18.87 -9.29
C THR A 13 17.85 18.50 -8.79
N LEU A 14 17.69 18.49 -7.47
CA LEU A 14 16.44 18.17 -6.77
C LEU A 14 16.30 19.10 -5.57
N ASP A 15 15.07 19.46 -5.22
CA ASP A 15 14.79 20.14 -3.95
C ASP A 15 14.75 19.12 -2.81
N THR A 16 14.93 19.57 -1.56
CA THR A 16 14.91 18.68 -0.38
C THR A 16 13.58 17.94 -0.20
N ASP A 17 12.47 18.51 -0.68
CA ASP A 17 11.12 17.92 -0.66
C ASP A 17 10.78 17.15 -1.95
N THR A 18 11.73 16.99 -2.87
CA THR A 18 11.53 16.20 -4.08
C THR A 18 11.88 14.74 -3.83
N GLN A 19 10.92 13.85 -4.08
CA GLN A 19 11.15 12.42 -4.06
C GLN A 19 11.69 11.97 -5.41
N LEU A 20 12.80 11.24 -5.38
CA LEU A 20 13.42 10.59 -6.53
C LEU A 20 13.05 9.09 -6.51
N PRO A 21 12.08 8.66 -7.33
CA PRO A 21 11.72 7.25 -7.39
C PRO A 21 12.88 6.37 -7.85
N ARG A 22 12.78 5.08 -7.55
CA ARG A 22 13.67 4.06 -8.10
C ARG A 22 13.71 4.16 -9.63
N ASP A 23 14.86 3.87 -10.21
CA ASP A 23 15.16 3.89 -11.65
C ASP A 23 15.22 5.27 -12.33
N VAL A 24 14.71 6.33 -11.72
CA VAL A 24 14.63 7.65 -12.37
C VAL A 24 16.02 8.23 -12.66
N ALA A 25 16.97 8.10 -11.74
CA ALA A 25 18.33 8.60 -11.93
C ALA A 25 19.01 8.01 -13.17
N TRP A 26 19.02 6.67 -13.31
CA TRP A 26 19.68 6.03 -14.44
C TRP A 26 18.92 6.26 -15.75
N LYS A 27 17.58 6.32 -15.73
CA LYS A 27 16.77 6.67 -16.92
C LYS A 27 17.12 8.06 -17.41
N MET A 28 17.20 9.05 -16.52
CA MET A 28 17.64 10.41 -16.88
C MET A 28 19.04 10.41 -17.49
N THR A 29 20.00 9.71 -16.88
CA THR A 29 21.36 9.58 -17.41
C THR A 29 21.39 8.90 -18.78
N ALA A 30 20.65 7.81 -18.96
CA ALA A 30 20.57 7.07 -20.21
C ALA A 30 19.96 7.91 -21.34
N THR A 31 18.86 8.61 -21.06
CA THR A 31 18.23 9.53 -22.01
C THR A 31 19.20 10.65 -22.37
N MET A 32 19.92 11.22 -21.41
CA MET A 32 20.87 12.30 -21.65
C MET A 32 22.11 11.87 -22.45
N ALA A 33 22.58 10.64 -22.23
CA ALA A 33 23.70 10.05 -22.97
C ALA A 33 23.32 9.64 -24.41
N HIS A 34 22.03 9.61 -24.74
CA HIS A 34 21.58 9.25 -26.08
C HIS A 34 22.08 10.29 -27.12
N PRO A 35 22.65 9.87 -28.28
CA PRO A 35 23.24 10.80 -29.24
C PRO A 35 22.31 11.91 -29.75
N LEU A 36 21.00 11.63 -29.87
CA LEU A 36 20.00 12.63 -30.27
C LEU A 36 19.82 13.78 -29.26
N ASN A 37 20.21 13.56 -28.00
CA ASN A 37 20.09 14.54 -26.93
C ASN A 37 21.41 15.28 -26.68
N HIS A 38 22.51 14.91 -27.34
CA HIS A 38 23.79 15.59 -27.16
C HIS A 38 23.71 17.07 -27.55
N PRO A 39 24.06 18.00 -26.64
CA PRO A 39 23.91 19.43 -26.89
C PRO A 39 24.91 19.93 -27.93
N VAL A 40 24.40 20.64 -28.94
CA VAL A 40 25.20 21.32 -29.96
C VAL A 40 25.22 22.83 -29.69
N TYR A 41 26.38 23.34 -29.28
CA TYR A 41 26.59 24.76 -29.02
C TYR A 41 26.95 25.53 -30.29
N SER A 42 26.20 26.59 -30.58
CA SER A 42 26.48 27.48 -31.71
C SER A 42 27.25 28.72 -31.24
N GLU A 43 28.53 28.86 -31.63
CA GLU A 43 29.34 30.05 -31.30
C GLU A 43 28.77 31.35 -31.86
N LYS A 44 28.13 31.29 -33.04
CA LYS A 44 27.48 32.44 -33.69
C LYS A 44 26.27 32.92 -32.91
N LYS A 45 25.39 32.00 -32.49
CA LYS A 45 24.17 32.31 -31.74
C LYS A 45 24.38 32.37 -30.23
N ARG A 46 25.56 31.94 -29.75
CA ARG A 46 25.98 31.93 -28.34
C ARG A 46 25.00 31.18 -27.43
N ARG A 47 24.45 30.07 -27.92
CA ARG A 47 23.49 29.20 -27.22
C ARG A 47 23.49 27.80 -27.83
N VAL A 48 22.85 26.85 -27.14
CA VAL A 48 22.57 25.52 -27.69
C VAL A 48 21.46 25.60 -28.73
N THR A 49 21.64 24.95 -29.87
CA THR A 49 20.68 24.97 -30.98
C THR A 49 20.06 23.61 -31.29
N GLU A 50 20.78 22.53 -31.00
CA GLU A 50 20.34 21.14 -31.19
C GLU A 50 20.72 20.32 -29.96
N GLY A 51 20.03 19.19 -29.73
CA GLY A 51 20.11 18.45 -28.46
C GLY A 51 19.72 19.29 -27.23
N TYR A 52 20.07 18.79 -26.04
CA TYR A 52 19.62 19.35 -24.77
C TYR A 52 20.75 19.35 -23.75
N SER A 53 21.11 20.51 -23.20
CA SER A 53 22.04 20.54 -22.07
C SER A 53 21.37 20.28 -20.74
N ILE A 54 20.03 20.37 -20.70
CA ILE A 54 19.22 20.09 -19.51
C ILE A 54 18.05 19.21 -19.95
N LEU A 55 17.81 18.13 -19.22
CA LEU A 55 16.59 17.34 -19.35
C LEU A 55 15.80 17.38 -18.04
N GLN A 56 14.58 17.89 -18.14
CA GLN A 56 13.64 17.95 -17.03
C GLN A 56 12.71 16.74 -17.08
N PRO A 57 12.58 15.98 -16.00
CA PRO A 57 11.54 14.97 -15.88
C PRO A 57 10.17 15.61 -15.58
N ARG A 58 9.10 14.86 -15.81
CA ARG A 58 7.76 15.25 -15.37
C ARG A 58 7.74 15.35 -13.84
N VAL A 59 7.30 16.49 -13.29
CA VAL A 59 7.08 16.64 -11.84
C VAL A 59 5.58 16.54 -11.57
N SER A 60 5.21 15.65 -10.65
CA SER A 60 3.83 15.46 -10.22
C SER A 60 3.70 15.64 -8.72
N ASN A 61 2.49 15.90 -8.25
CA ASN A 61 2.25 16.03 -6.83
C ASN A 61 2.21 14.64 -6.19
N SER A 62 2.90 14.48 -5.06
CA SER A 62 2.82 13.28 -4.24
C SER A 62 1.40 13.09 -3.70
N LEU A 63 1.07 11.85 -3.27
CA LEU A 63 -0.17 11.59 -2.53
C LEU A 63 -0.21 12.46 -1.28
N ALA A 64 -1.33 13.17 -1.15
CA ALA A 64 -1.60 13.98 0.02
C ALA A 64 -1.67 13.04 1.23
N ILE A 65 -0.62 13.03 2.05
CA ILE A 65 -0.47 12.18 3.23
C ILE A 65 -1.63 12.44 4.20
N ASP A 66 -1.92 11.46 5.05
CA ASP A 66 -2.84 11.57 6.19
C ASP A 66 -2.69 12.92 6.91
N GLY A 67 -3.80 13.66 7.03
CA GLY A 67 -3.81 15.00 7.61
C GLY A 67 -3.74 16.15 6.60
N SER A 68 -3.73 15.88 5.29
CA SER A 68 -3.78 16.91 4.25
C SER A 68 -5.02 17.82 4.37
N SER A 69 -4.84 19.10 4.05
CA SER A 69 -5.92 20.09 4.11
C SER A 69 -6.82 20.02 2.87
N LEU A 70 -8.05 20.51 2.98
CA LEU A 70 -8.96 20.62 1.84
C LEU A 70 -8.32 21.41 0.68
N TYR A 71 -7.55 22.45 1.00
CA TYR A 71 -6.79 23.23 0.02
C TYR A 71 -5.80 22.37 -0.77
N SER A 72 -4.97 21.58 -0.08
CA SER A 72 -4.00 20.69 -0.73
C SER A 72 -4.69 19.60 -1.56
N ARG A 73 -5.85 19.09 -1.13
CA ARG A 73 -6.62 18.09 -1.90
C ARG A 73 -7.26 18.68 -3.16
N LEU A 74 -7.70 19.92 -3.11
CA LEU A 74 -8.33 20.60 -4.25
C LEU A 74 -7.31 21.10 -5.27
N HIS A 75 -6.19 21.66 -4.81
CA HIS A 75 -5.17 22.26 -5.68
C HIS A 75 -3.98 21.34 -5.99
N GLY A 76 -3.81 20.26 -5.23
CA GLY A 76 -2.76 19.26 -5.44
C GLY A 76 -2.91 18.43 -6.71
N ASN A 77 -3.88 18.72 -7.60
CA ASN A 77 -4.18 17.92 -8.80
C ASN A 77 -4.28 16.40 -8.50
N GLU A 78 -4.42 15.57 -9.52
CA GLU A 78 -4.52 14.11 -9.39
C GLU A 78 -3.26 13.50 -8.75
N SER A 79 -3.23 13.42 -7.42
CA SER A 79 -2.12 12.81 -6.68
C SER A 79 -2.08 11.29 -6.84
N GLY A 80 -0.87 10.72 -6.97
CA GLY A 80 -0.61 9.28 -7.06
C GLY A 80 0.08 8.85 -8.36
N THR A 81 0.55 7.59 -8.40
CA THR A 81 1.09 6.99 -9.64
C THR A 81 -0.05 6.67 -10.59
N ASP A 82 0.11 7.05 -11.86
CA ASP A 82 -0.81 6.67 -12.94
C ASP A 82 -0.17 5.61 -13.83
N PRO A 83 -0.65 4.36 -13.80
CA PRO A 83 -0.08 3.32 -14.65
C PRO A 83 -0.44 3.47 -16.14
N TYR A 84 -1.50 4.24 -16.46
CA TYR A 84 -2.06 4.31 -17.82
C TYR A 84 -1.50 5.47 -18.67
N THR A 85 -1.17 6.62 -18.07
CA THR A 85 -0.63 7.79 -18.81
C THR A 85 0.87 7.88 -18.61
N ARG A 86 1.64 7.15 -19.44
CA ARG A 86 3.11 7.17 -19.41
C ARG A 86 3.72 8.45 -19.98
N ALA A 87 3.05 9.13 -20.91
CA ALA A 87 3.52 10.38 -21.49
C ALA A 87 2.44 11.46 -21.38
N THR A 88 2.82 12.63 -20.89
CA THR A 88 1.96 13.83 -20.90
C THR A 88 2.43 14.79 -21.97
N SER A 89 1.49 15.29 -22.76
CA SER A 89 1.75 16.34 -23.74
C SER A 89 2.19 17.62 -23.03
N ASP A 90 3.28 18.22 -23.52
CA ASP A 90 3.70 19.57 -23.16
C ASP A 90 3.73 20.40 -24.43
N VAL A 91 2.95 21.49 -24.46
CA VAL A 91 2.76 22.30 -25.66
C VAL A 91 4.09 22.85 -26.21
N TYR A 92 5.06 23.15 -25.34
CA TYR A 92 6.34 23.70 -25.79
C TYR A 92 7.27 22.61 -26.32
N GLN A 93 7.33 21.45 -25.66
CA GLN A 93 8.10 20.30 -26.14
C GLN A 93 7.51 19.73 -27.44
N ASP A 94 6.20 19.56 -27.52
CA ASP A 94 5.54 18.89 -28.65
C ASP A 94 5.54 19.74 -29.92
N LEU A 95 5.35 21.07 -29.79
CA LEU A 95 5.31 21.97 -30.95
C LEU A 95 6.66 22.56 -31.34
N PHE A 96 7.57 22.76 -30.37
CA PHE A 96 8.83 23.47 -30.60
C PHE A 96 10.08 22.67 -30.21
N GLY A 97 9.94 21.48 -29.64
CA GLY A 97 11.06 20.66 -29.20
C GLY A 97 11.83 21.25 -28.02
N GLU A 98 11.23 22.14 -27.21
CA GLU A 98 11.88 22.79 -26.06
C GLU A 98 10.97 22.84 -24.82
N GLY A 99 11.35 22.16 -23.74
CA GLY A 99 10.70 22.22 -22.44
C GLY A 99 10.94 23.54 -21.67
N SER A 100 10.39 23.63 -20.46
CA SER A 100 10.62 24.76 -19.54
C SER A 100 11.24 24.27 -18.25
N PHE A 101 12.47 24.70 -17.96
CA PHE A 101 13.20 24.26 -16.77
C PHE A 101 12.64 24.88 -15.49
N ILE A 102 12.34 24.05 -14.49
CA ILE A 102 11.74 24.44 -13.20
C ILE A 102 12.68 24.20 -12.01
N GLY A 103 13.96 23.99 -12.26
CA GLY A 103 15.01 23.80 -11.24
C GLY A 103 15.27 22.32 -10.89
N LYS A 104 14.49 21.40 -11.46
CA LYS A 104 14.59 19.96 -11.23
C LYS A 104 14.90 19.23 -12.52
N GLY A 105 15.97 18.42 -12.52
CA GLY A 105 16.35 17.64 -13.70
C GLY A 105 17.82 17.28 -13.73
N ILE A 106 18.27 16.75 -14.86
CA ILE A 106 19.67 16.39 -15.11
C ILE A 106 20.30 17.36 -16.11
N TYR A 107 21.56 17.73 -15.94
CA TYR A 107 22.28 18.58 -16.88
C TYR A 107 23.71 18.09 -17.20
N ASP A 108 24.20 18.40 -18.41
CA ASP A 108 25.58 18.15 -18.86
C ASP A 108 26.45 19.30 -18.36
N VAL A 109 27.44 18.99 -17.52
CA VAL A 109 28.23 20.01 -16.81
C VAL A 109 28.97 20.93 -17.78
N ASP A 110 29.62 20.36 -18.80
CA ASP A 110 30.42 21.12 -19.76
C ASP A 110 29.54 22.02 -20.64
N ALA A 111 28.43 21.48 -21.14
CA ALA A 111 27.52 22.24 -21.98
C ALA A 111 26.77 23.32 -21.18
N PHE A 112 26.40 23.03 -19.93
CA PHE A 112 25.79 23.99 -19.02
C PHE A 112 26.77 25.12 -18.67
N GLU A 113 28.01 24.81 -18.30
CA GLU A 113 29.04 25.83 -18.03
C GLU A 113 29.28 26.69 -19.27
N ARG A 114 29.50 26.07 -20.44
CA ARG A 114 29.76 26.78 -21.71
C ARG A 114 28.63 27.74 -22.09
N THR A 115 27.39 27.41 -21.76
CA THR A 115 26.23 28.27 -22.07
C THR A 115 26.07 29.44 -21.12
N LEU A 116 26.34 29.26 -19.82
CA LEU A 116 26.02 30.22 -18.78
C LEU A 116 27.21 31.04 -18.26
N LYS A 117 28.44 30.60 -18.52
CA LYS A 117 29.67 31.29 -18.10
C LYS A 117 29.65 32.78 -18.45
N ASP A 118 29.85 33.60 -17.43
CA ASP A 118 29.87 35.08 -17.49
C ASP A 118 28.61 35.75 -18.08
N ARG A 119 27.47 35.04 -18.15
CA ARG A 119 26.23 35.58 -18.74
C ARG A 119 25.34 36.32 -17.76
N LEU A 120 25.25 35.82 -16.53
CA LEU A 120 24.29 36.30 -15.56
C LEU A 120 24.93 37.32 -14.60
N PRO A 121 24.25 38.42 -14.27
CA PRO A 121 24.73 39.39 -13.30
C PRO A 121 24.76 38.79 -11.89
N LEU A 122 25.88 39.00 -11.17
CA LEU A 122 26.05 38.53 -9.80
C LEU A 122 24.99 39.11 -8.85
N ASN A 123 24.49 38.28 -7.95
CA ASN A 123 23.61 38.65 -6.84
C ASN A 123 22.33 39.40 -7.23
N ARG A 124 21.80 39.15 -8.45
CA ARG A 124 20.62 39.84 -8.97
C ARG A 124 19.39 38.95 -9.15
N ILE A 125 19.57 37.70 -9.57
CA ILE A 125 18.48 36.83 -10.03
C ILE A 125 18.10 35.87 -8.90
N LEU A 126 16.86 35.98 -8.41
CA LEU A 126 16.29 35.17 -7.33
C LEU A 126 15.75 33.82 -7.81
N SER A 127 15.22 33.76 -9.05
CA SER A 127 14.78 32.53 -9.71
C SER A 127 15.43 32.49 -11.08
N HIS A 128 16.38 31.59 -11.27
CA HIS A 128 17.17 31.49 -12.50
C HIS A 128 16.74 30.33 -13.39
N ASP A 129 15.90 29.42 -12.89
CA ASP A 129 15.55 28.14 -13.54
C ASP A 129 15.08 28.32 -15.00
N LEU A 130 14.05 29.13 -15.23
CA LEU A 130 13.53 29.38 -16.58
C LEU A 130 14.59 30.01 -17.50
N LEU A 131 15.44 30.86 -16.94
CA LEU A 131 16.46 31.58 -17.69
C LEU A 131 17.60 30.63 -18.08
N GLU A 132 18.07 29.80 -17.15
CA GLU A 132 19.08 28.76 -17.39
C GLU A 132 18.60 27.77 -18.46
N GLY A 133 17.36 27.28 -18.35
CA GLY A 133 16.75 26.43 -19.37
C GLY A 133 16.62 27.11 -20.74
N SER A 134 16.48 28.44 -20.77
CA SER A 134 16.41 29.22 -22.02
C SER A 134 17.77 29.40 -22.70
N TYR A 135 18.87 29.44 -21.93
CA TYR A 135 20.24 29.52 -22.47
C TYR A 135 20.79 28.14 -22.85
N ALA A 136 20.58 27.17 -21.96
CA ALA A 136 21.12 25.83 -22.05
C ALA A 136 20.25 24.89 -22.90
N ARG A 137 19.05 25.31 -23.29
CA ARG A 137 18.03 24.53 -24.01
C ARG A 137 17.59 23.30 -23.23
N ALA A 138 16.48 23.46 -22.50
CA ALA A 138 15.85 22.38 -21.75
C ALA A 138 14.95 21.50 -22.63
N GLY A 139 15.04 20.18 -22.46
CA GLY A 139 14.09 19.20 -22.99
C GLY A 139 13.23 18.63 -21.86
N LEU A 140 12.02 18.15 -22.18
CA LEU A 140 11.14 17.45 -21.25
C LEU A 140 11.20 15.93 -21.49
N ILE A 141 11.46 15.16 -20.44
CA ILE A 141 11.33 13.70 -20.41
C ILE A 141 9.97 13.36 -19.81
N THR A 142 9.03 12.92 -20.63
CA THR A 142 7.62 12.74 -20.23
C THR A 142 7.35 11.40 -19.54
N ASP A 143 8.20 10.40 -19.78
CA ASP A 143 8.14 9.02 -19.26
C ASP A 143 8.95 8.81 -17.96
N VAL A 144 9.63 9.85 -17.50
CA VAL A 144 10.35 9.86 -16.22
C VAL A 144 9.70 10.86 -15.28
N GLN A 145 9.32 10.39 -14.08
CA GLN A 145 8.49 11.15 -13.14
C GLN A 145 9.20 11.38 -11.79
N LEU A 146 9.10 12.59 -11.26
CA LEU A 146 9.45 12.96 -9.90
C LEU A 146 8.19 13.36 -9.12
N TYR A 147 8.23 13.22 -7.79
CA TYR A 147 7.13 13.63 -6.92
C TYR A 147 7.53 14.75 -5.97
N GLU A 148 6.65 15.73 -5.77
CA GLU A 148 6.84 16.85 -4.84
C GLU A 148 5.57 17.03 -3.99
N GLU A 149 5.72 17.47 -2.75
CA GLU A 149 4.57 17.80 -1.91
C GLU A 149 3.94 19.14 -2.31
N TYR A 150 2.62 19.15 -2.48
CA TYR A 150 1.89 20.40 -2.71
C TYR A 150 1.74 21.19 -1.38
N PRO A 151 1.81 22.53 -1.39
CA PRO A 151 1.65 23.33 -0.16
C PRO A 151 0.38 22.98 0.63
N SER A 152 0.54 22.73 1.93
CA SER A 152 -0.56 22.33 2.82
C SER A 152 -1.51 23.48 3.20
N SER A 153 -1.17 24.74 2.94
CA SER A 153 -2.03 25.90 3.20
C SER A 153 -1.98 26.92 2.08
N TYR A 154 -3.08 27.67 1.91
CA TYR A 154 -3.18 28.73 0.91
C TYR A 154 -2.11 29.82 1.09
N LEU A 155 -1.85 30.23 2.33
CA LEU A 155 -0.85 31.25 2.64
C LEU A 155 0.57 30.79 2.35
N ALA A 156 0.86 29.49 2.50
CA ALA A 156 2.14 28.93 2.10
C ALA A 156 2.32 28.98 0.57
N ASP A 157 1.29 28.63 -0.21
CA ASP A 157 1.31 28.76 -1.67
C ASP A 157 1.52 30.22 -2.10
N MET A 158 0.77 31.18 -1.52
CA MET A 158 0.93 32.59 -1.87
C MET A 158 2.33 33.15 -1.57
N LYS A 159 3.00 32.69 -0.51
CA LYS A 159 4.40 33.04 -0.23
C LYS A 159 5.35 32.46 -1.29
N ARG A 160 5.10 31.22 -1.74
CA ARG A 160 5.85 30.57 -2.83
C ARG A 160 5.68 31.35 -4.14
N ARG A 161 4.45 31.68 -4.53
CA ARG A 161 4.16 32.50 -5.72
C ARG A 161 4.75 33.90 -5.65
N HIS A 162 4.67 34.57 -4.51
CA HIS A 162 5.31 35.89 -4.31
C HIS A 162 6.82 35.82 -4.59
N ARG A 163 7.52 34.73 -4.23
CA ARG A 163 8.93 34.54 -4.57
C ARG A 163 9.13 34.39 -6.08
N TRP A 164 8.33 33.55 -6.74
CA TRP A 164 8.43 33.31 -8.19
C TRP A 164 8.17 34.57 -9.01
N ILE A 165 7.10 35.30 -8.69
CA ILE A 165 6.78 36.58 -9.35
C ILE A 165 7.92 37.58 -9.20
N ARG A 166 8.56 37.67 -8.02
CA ARG A 166 9.74 38.53 -7.86
C ARG A 166 10.88 38.11 -8.79
N GLY A 167 11.13 36.81 -8.95
CA GLY A 167 12.11 36.25 -9.87
C GLY A 167 11.79 36.56 -11.33
N ASP A 168 10.55 36.32 -11.77
CA ASP A 168 10.08 36.63 -13.14
C ASP A 168 10.31 38.10 -13.50
N TRP A 169 9.99 39.02 -12.58
CA TRP A 169 10.19 40.45 -12.79
C TRP A 169 11.66 40.88 -12.71
N GLN A 170 12.55 40.10 -12.07
CA GLN A 170 13.99 40.35 -12.10
C GLN A 170 14.61 40.06 -13.47
N ILE A 171 14.04 39.10 -14.19
CA ILE A 171 14.47 38.72 -15.53
C ILE A 171 13.67 39.41 -16.65
N ALA A 172 12.80 40.38 -16.33
CA ALA A 172 11.97 41.08 -17.33
C ALA A 172 12.76 41.72 -18.49
N ASN A 173 13.99 42.18 -18.23
CA ASN A 173 14.89 42.72 -19.26
C ASN A 173 15.22 41.70 -20.37
N TRP A 174 15.11 40.39 -20.12
CA TRP A 174 15.37 39.34 -21.10
C TRP A 174 14.26 39.17 -22.13
N VAL A 175 13.14 39.91 -22.01
CA VAL A 175 12.16 40.06 -23.10
C VAL A 175 12.67 41.04 -24.17
N LEU A 176 13.56 41.97 -23.80
CA LEU A 176 14.06 43.04 -24.67
C LEU A 176 15.21 42.56 -25.59
N PRO A 177 15.55 43.32 -26.66
CA PRO A 177 16.67 42.98 -27.55
C PRO A 177 18.06 43.06 -26.90
N PHE A 178 18.20 43.71 -25.75
CA PHE A 178 19.46 43.85 -25.03
C PHE A 178 19.31 43.39 -23.58
N VAL A 179 20.34 42.72 -23.06
CA VAL A 179 20.35 42.14 -21.70
C VAL A 179 21.62 42.52 -20.93
N PRO A 180 21.54 42.59 -19.58
CA PRO A 180 22.70 42.89 -18.75
C PRO A 180 23.63 41.67 -18.64
N ALA A 181 24.93 41.87 -18.86
CA ALA A 181 25.98 40.87 -18.62
C ALA A 181 26.65 41.04 -17.23
N LEU A 182 27.55 40.12 -16.85
CA LEU A 182 28.27 40.09 -15.57
C LEU A 182 28.86 41.46 -15.16
N ASN A 183 29.49 42.17 -16.10
CA ASN A 183 30.17 43.46 -15.89
C ASN A 183 29.25 44.69 -16.02
N LYS A 184 27.92 44.54 -15.88
CA LYS A 184 26.91 45.59 -16.10
C LYS A 184 26.91 46.21 -17.51
N LYS A 185 27.62 45.62 -18.46
CA LYS A 185 27.57 45.98 -19.88
C LYS A 185 26.32 45.37 -20.52
N TRP A 186 25.66 46.12 -21.40
CA TRP A 186 24.56 45.60 -22.22
C TRP A 186 25.12 44.77 -23.36
N GLN A 187 24.53 43.60 -23.61
CA GLN A 187 24.82 42.76 -24.75
C GLN A 187 23.54 42.46 -25.53
N VAL A 188 23.68 42.13 -26.81
CA VAL A 188 22.57 41.63 -27.63
C VAL A 188 22.01 40.37 -26.98
N ASN A 189 20.69 40.29 -26.86
CA ASN A 189 20.01 39.16 -26.25
C ASN A 189 20.17 37.91 -27.13
N PRO A 190 20.86 36.85 -26.65
CA PRO A 190 21.07 35.63 -27.42
C PRO A 190 19.87 34.68 -27.35
N LEU A 191 18.85 34.96 -26.53
CA LEU A 191 17.68 34.09 -26.35
C LEU A 191 16.84 33.97 -27.64
N SER A 192 16.16 32.83 -27.80
CA SER A 192 15.26 32.62 -28.94
C SER A 192 13.98 33.45 -28.80
N PRO A 193 13.24 33.71 -29.89
CA PRO A 193 11.92 34.32 -29.81
C PRO A 193 10.98 33.54 -28.88
N LEU A 194 11.06 32.21 -28.88
CA LEU A 194 10.28 31.34 -28.01
C LEU A 194 10.64 31.52 -26.53
N SER A 195 11.93 31.56 -26.19
CA SER A 195 12.38 31.80 -24.81
C SER A 195 11.93 33.17 -24.30
N ARG A 196 11.99 34.20 -25.16
CA ARG A 196 11.50 35.56 -24.84
C ARG A 196 9.98 35.55 -24.61
N TRP A 197 9.24 34.77 -25.38
CA TRP A 197 7.80 34.58 -25.19
C TRP A 197 7.48 33.89 -23.85
N LYS A 198 8.21 32.81 -23.49
CA LYS A 198 8.04 32.11 -22.20
C LYS A 198 8.18 33.09 -21.02
N ILE A 199 9.21 33.95 -21.04
CA ILE A 199 9.43 34.98 -20.00
C ILE A 199 8.30 36.03 -20.01
N PHE A 200 7.89 36.50 -21.20
CA PHE A 200 6.80 37.47 -21.33
C PHE A 200 5.46 36.92 -20.79
N ASP A 201 5.11 35.66 -21.07
CA ASP A 201 3.87 35.06 -20.60
C ASP A 201 3.84 34.94 -19.07
N ASN A 202 4.95 34.59 -18.41
CA ASN A 202 5.03 34.60 -16.94
C ASN A 202 4.75 35.98 -16.35
N ILE A 203 5.36 37.04 -16.92
CA ILE A 203 5.13 38.42 -16.50
C ILE A 203 3.66 38.81 -16.71
N ARG A 204 3.08 38.49 -17.88
CA ARG A 204 1.67 38.72 -18.19
C ARG A 204 0.75 38.03 -17.19
N ARG A 205 0.99 36.76 -16.87
CA ARG A 205 0.18 35.99 -15.89
C ARG A 205 0.17 36.65 -14.52
N SER A 206 1.29 37.20 -14.05
CA SER A 206 1.36 37.90 -12.76
C SER A 206 0.48 39.15 -12.69
N LEU A 207 0.18 39.78 -13.83
CA LEU A 207 -0.67 40.98 -13.93
C LEU A 207 -2.17 40.65 -13.97
N VAL A 208 -2.56 39.42 -14.31
CA VAL A 208 -3.98 39.04 -14.49
C VAL A 208 -4.84 39.34 -13.25
N PRO A 209 -4.46 38.94 -12.01
CA PRO A 209 -5.28 39.24 -10.82
C PRO A 209 -5.45 40.74 -10.58
N VAL A 210 -4.40 41.54 -10.84
CA VAL A 210 -4.43 43.00 -10.71
C VAL A 210 -5.37 43.60 -11.75
N SER A 211 -5.27 43.18 -13.01
CA SER A 211 -6.14 43.65 -14.08
C SER A 211 -7.61 43.30 -13.84
N LEU A 212 -7.91 42.08 -13.39
CA LEU A 212 -9.29 41.65 -13.08
C LEU A 212 -9.87 42.45 -11.91
N LEU A 213 -9.10 42.69 -10.85
CA LEU A 213 -9.54 43.53 -9.73
C LEU A 213 -9.81 44.98 -10.19
N LEU A 214 -8.92 45.57 -10.99
CA LEU A 214 -9.10 46.91 -11.52
C LEU A 214 -10.32 47.02 -12.44
N LEU A 215 -10.60 46.00 -13.25
CA LEU A 215 -11.82 45.95 -14.08
C LEU A 215 -13.09 45.90 -13.23
N LEU A 216 -13.11 45.12 -12.14
CA LEU A 216 -14.23 45.12 -11.19
C LEU A 216 -14.42 46.49 -10.53
N LEU A 217 -13.34 47.09 -10.04
CA LEU A 217 -13.40 48.41 -9.40
C LEU A 217 -13.86 49.49 -10.39
N PHE A 218 -13.32 49.51 -11.61
CA PHE A 218 -13.78 50.40 -12.68
C PHE A 218 -15.27 50.21 -12.98
N GLY A 219 -15.71 48.95 -13.09
CA GLY A 219 -17.09 48.60 -13.31
C GLY A 219 -18.01 49.12 -12.21
N TRP A 220 -17.61 48.96 -10.95
CA TRP A 220 -18.44 49.33 -9.80
C TRP A 220 -18.45 50.83 -9.49
N THR A 221 -17.35 51.54 -9.73
CA THR A 221 -17.21 52.94 -9.29
C THR A 221 -17.34 53.96 -10.42
N ILE A 222 -16.92 53.63 -11.65
CA ILE A 222 -16.83 54.60 -12.76
C ILE A 222 -17.83 54.28 -13.88
N SER A 223 -18.06 53.01 -14.19
CA SER A 223 -18.89 52.61 -15.33
C SER A 223 -20.39 52.79 -15.09
N SER A 224 -21.12 53.16 -16.15
CA SER A 224 -22.59 53.15 -16.17
C SER A 224 -23.21 51.74 -16.11
N HIS A 225 -22.41 50.68 -16.34
CA HIS A 225 -22.87 49.29 -16.43
C HIS A 225 -22.09 48.36 -15.48
N PRO A 226 -22.23 48.50 -14.15
CA PRO A 226 -21.48 47.70 -13.16
C PRO A 226 -21.72 46.19 -13.27
N PHE A 227 -22.92 45.79 -13.69
CA PHE A 227 -23.27 44.38 -13.86
C PHE A 227 -22.52 43.74 -15.04
N PHE A 228 -22.38 44.46 -16.16
CA PHE A 228 -21.67 43.97 -17.34
C PHE A 228 -20.23 43.59 -17.00
N TRP A 229 -19.50 44.47 -16.30
CA TRP A 229 -18.10 44.20 -15.91
C TRP A 229 -17.98 43.08 -14.88
N THR A 230 -18.93 42.96 -13.96
CA THR A 230 -18.98 41.85 -13.01
C THR A 230 -19.15 40.52 -13.74
N VAL A 231 -20.11 40.45 -14.67
CA VAL A 231 -20.36 39.26 -15.50
C VAL A 231 -19.16 38.95 -16.40
N ALA A 232 -18.50 39.97 -16.98
CA ALA A 232 -17.33 39.77 -17.81
C ALA A 232 -16.17 39.12 -17.05
N VAL A 233 -15.87 39.59 -15.83
CA VAL A 233 -14.82 39.00 -14.98
C VAL A 233 -15.17 37.58 -14.55
N VAL A 234 -16.42 37.34 -14.14
CA VAL A 234 -16.90 35.98 -13.82
C VAL A 234 -16.81 35.08 -15.06
N ALA A 235 -17.19 35.56 -16.24
CA ALA A 235 -17.08 34.80 -17.48
C ALA A 235 -15.61 34.44 -17.79
N ILE A 236 -14.66 35.37 -17.64
CA ILE A 236 -13.23 35.09 -17.86
C ILE A 236 -12.72 33.96 -16.96
N LEU A 237 -13.16 33.90 -15.71
CA LEU A 237 -12.72 32.87 -14.75
C LEU A 237 -13.41 31.51 -14.98
N PHE A 238 -14.72 31.50 -15.24
CA PHE A 238 -15.51 30.26 -15.27
C PHE A 238 -15.65 29.66 -16.68
N LEU A 239 -15.57 30.46 -17.75
CA LEU A 239 -15.79 29.99 -19.13
C LEU A 239 -14.83 28.86 -19.55
N PRO A 240 -13.51 28.90 -19.26
CA PRO A 240 -12.62 27.79 -19.62
C PRO A 240 -13.04 26.45 -18.99
N GLY A 241 -13.48 26.48 -17.73
CA GLY A 241 -13.97 25.30 -17.01
C GLY A 241 -15.27 24.76 -17.61
N LEU A 242 -16.20 25.65 -17.97
CA LEU A 242 -17.46 25.29 -18.63
C LEU A 242 -17.24 24.71 -20.03
N LEU A 243 -16.33 25.29 -20.81
CA LEU A 243 -15.97 24.78 -22.15
C LEU A 243 -15.31 23.40 -22.06
N SER A 244 -14.40 23.21 -21.09
CA SER A 244 -13.78 21.91 -20.82
C SER A 244 -14.83 20.86 -20.44
N PHE A 245 -15.78 21.22 -19.56
CA PHE A 245 -16.89 20.34 -19.19
C PHE A 245 -17.77 19.98 -20.39
N ALA A 246 -18.18 20.97 -21.21
CA ALA A 246 -19.01 20.73 -22.39
C ALA A 246 -18.29 19.82 -23.40
N TRP A 247 -16.99 20.03 -23.59
CA TRP A 247 -16.14 19.19 -24.42
C TRP A 247 -16.05 17.75 -23.89
N ASN A 248 -15.79 17.58 -22.59
CA ASN A 248 -15.66 16.26 -21.97
C ASN A 248 -17.00 15.49 -21.97
N LEU A 249 -18.12 16.19 -21.77
CA LEU A 249 -19.45 15.60 -21.84
C LEU A 249 -19.79 15.09 -23.24
N GLY A 250 -19.35 15.81 -24.29
CA GLY A 250 -19.50 15.39 -25.69
C GLY A 250 -18.53 14.28 -26.10
N LYS A 251 -17.34 14.23 -25.51
CA LYS A 251 -16.29 13.25 -25.81
C LYS A 251 -16.36 12.03 -24.87
N LYS A 252 -17.53 11.42 -24.80
CA LYS A 252 -17.76 10.19 -24.06
C LYS A 252 -16.89 9.03 -24.64
N PRO A 253 -16.06 8.35 -23.84
CA PRO A 253 -15.39 7.13 -24.26
C PRO A 253 -16.41 6.03 -24.61
N PRO A 254 -16.18 5.24 -25.68
CA PRO A 254 -17.13 4.25 -26.18
C PRO A 254 -17.47 3.17 -25.14
N ASP A 255 -16.53 2.86 -24.26
CA ASP A 255 -16.61 1.73 -23.33
C ASP A 255 -17.11 2.10 -21.91
N GLU A 256 -17.39 3.37 -21.64
CA GLU A 256 -17.87 3.83 -20.32
C GLU A 256 -19.41 3.69 -20.19
N ILE A 257 -19.98 3.55 -18.99
CA ILE A 257 -21.44 3.64 -18.80
C ILE A 257 -21.85 5.12 -18.76
N PHE A 258 -22.93 5.53 -19.47
CA PHE A 258 -23.33 6.95 -19.55
C PHE A 258 -23.56 7.60 -18.18
N ILE A 259 -24.21 6.90 -17.25
CA ILE A 259 -24.48 7.41 -15.89
C ILE A 259 -23.16 7.67 -15.14
N GLN A 260 -22.18 6.78 -15.28
CA GLN A 260 -20.88 6.93 -14.62
C GLN A 260 -20.09 8.08 -15.21
N HIS A 261 -20.07 8.19 -16.54
CA HIS A 261 -19.50 9.31 -17.27
C HIS A 261 -20.11 10.65 -16.83
N LEU A 262 -21.43 10.70 -16.65
CA LEU A 262 -22.14 11.89 -16.18
C LEU A 262 -21.77 12.23 -14.73
N ILE A 263 -21.78 11.26 -13.81
CA ILE A 263 -21.41 11.47 -12.40
C ILE A 263 -19.96 11.98 -12.31
N TYR A 264 -19.05 11.34 -13.03
CA TYR A 264 -17.63 11.67 -13.04
C TYR A 264 -17.39 13.09 -13.61
N THR A 265 -17.93 13.38 -14.79
CA THR A 265 -17.81 14.69 -15.44
C THR A 265 -18.47 15.80 -14.59
N SER A 266 -19.57 15.49 -13.89
CA SER A 266 -20.21 16.41 -12.94
C SER A 266 -19.39 16.65 -11.67
N ARG A 267 -18.69 15.64 -11.14
CA ARG A 267 -17.76 15.81 -10.01
C ARG A 267 -16.57 16.69 -10.41
N SER A 268 -15.99 16.45 -11.59
CA SER A 268 -14.91 17.28 -12.13
C SER A 268 -15.34 18.74 -12.34
N LEU A 269 -16.58 18.96 -12.80
CA LEU A 269 -17.16 20.30 -12.89
C LEU A 269 -17.30 20.95 -11.52
N LYS A 270 -17.79 20.21 -10.51
CA LYS A 270 -17.92 20.70 -9.14
C LYS A 270 -16.57 21.17 -8.58
N ASP A 271 -15.52 20.37 -8.76
CA ASP A 271 -14.17 20.71 -8.28
C ASP A 271 -13.61 21.93 -9.02
N THR A 272 -13.79 22.00 -10.34
CA THR A 272 -13.37 23.16 -11.16
C THR A 272 -14.10 24.44 -10.75
N ILE A 273 -15.43 24.39 -10.59
CA ILE A 273 -16.25 25.53 -10.13
C ILE A 273 -15.79 25.95 -8.74
N PHE A 274 -15.54 25.01 -7.83
CA PHE A 274 -15.08 25.30 -6.49
C PHE A 274 -13.72 26.01 -6.51
N GLN A 275 -12.76 25.53 -7.29
CA GLN A 275 -11.45 26.17 -7.47
C GLN A 275 -11.58 27.61 -8.01
N GLN A 276 -12.40 27.83 -9.04
CA GLN A 276 -12.62 29.16 -9.62
C GLN A 276 -13.34 30.10 -8.64
N ALA A 277 -14.29 29.59 -7.85
CA ALA A 277 -14.95 30.34 -6.79
C ALA A 277 -13.95 30.77 -5.71
N VAL A 278 -13.06 29.87 -5.28
CA VAL A 278 -11.99 30.18 -4.32
C VAL A 278 -11.04 31.25 -4.88
N HIS A 279 -10.63 31.15 -6.15
CA HIS A 279 -9.84 32.19 -6.82
C HIS A 279 -10.54 33.55 -6.84
N PHE A 280 -11.85 33.58 -7.12
CA PHE A 280 -12.62 34.82 -7.09
C PHE A 280 -12.69 35.44 -5.68
N ILE A 281 -12.94 34.61 -4.65
CA ILE A 281 -12.97 35.05 -3.25
C ILE A 281 -11.63 35.64 -2.81
N PHE A 282 -10.52 35.07 -3.30
CA PHE A 282 -9.16 35.49 -2.96
C PHE A 282 -8.57 36.56 -3.88
N LEU A 283 -9.28 36.95 -4.95
CA LEU A 283 -8.79 37.87 -5.97
C LEU A 283 -8.17 39.17 -5.40
N PRO A 284 -8.77 39.87 -4.41
CA PRO A 284 -8.15 41.06 -3.85
C PRO A 284 -6.82 40.78 -3.14
N PHE A 285 -6.71 39.63 -2.48
CA PHE A 285 -5.49 39.23 -1.80
C PHE A 285 -4.40 38.84 -2.81
N GLU A 286 -4.76 38.06 -3.84
CA GLU A 286 -3.83 37.69 -4.92
C GLU A 286 -3.31 38.94 -5.63
N ALA A 287 -4.19 39.90 -5.95
CA ALA A 287 -3.81 41.17 -6.55
C ALA A 287 -2.87 41.99 -5.65
N TYR A 288 -3.14 42.06 -4.34
CA TYR A 288 -2.26 42.71 -3.36
C TYR A 288 -0.88 42.07 -3.28
N VAL A 289 -0.82 40.74 -3.19
CA VAL A 289 0.43 39.98 -3.12
C VAL A 289 1.24 40.14 -4.41
N ASN A 290 0.60 40.03 -5.58
CA ASN A 290 1.25 40.18 -6.89
C ASN A 290 1.77 41.61 -7.08
N CYS A 291 0.92 42.63 -6.83
CA CYS A 291 1.31 44.03 -6.93
C CYS A 291 2.47 44.35 -5.97
N GLY A 292 2.39 43.85 -4.73
CA GLY A 292 3.46 43.95 -3.75
C GLY A 292 4.77 43.32 -4.22
N ALA A 293 4.72 42.13 -4.82
CA ALA A 293 5.91 41.48 -5.41
C ALA A 293 6.53 42.32 -6.53
N ILE A 294 5.70 42.80 -7.46
CA ILE A 294 6.10 43.60 -8.62
C ILE A 294 6.75 44.91 -8.17
N LEU A 295 6.05 45.72 -7.37
CA LEU A 295 6.52 47.02 -6.92
C LEU A 295 7.80 46.90 -6.09
N ARG A 296 7.88 45.89 -5.20
CA ARG A 296 9.11 45.63 -4.43
C ARG A 296 10.27 45.24 -5.34
N THR A 297 10.04 44.42 -6.36
CA THR A 297 11.10 44.04 -7.31
C THR A 297 11.56 45.25 -8.12
N LEU A 298 10.65 46.04 -8.68
CA LEU A 298 10.98 47.25 -9.43
C LEU A 298 11.77 48.24 -8.56
N TRP A 299 11.31 48.50 -7.33
CA TRP A 299 12.01 49.34 -6.37
C TRP A 299 13.42 48.80 -6.07
N ARG A 300 13.58 47.49 -5.84
CA ARG A 300 14.88 46.91 -5.52
C ARG A 300 15.85 46.92 -6.71
N ILE A 301 15.37 46.70 -7.94
CA ILE A 301 16.24 46.69 -9.13
C ILE A 301 16.67 48.10 -9.50
N TYR A 302 15.71 49.03 -9.60
CA TYR A 302 15.96 50.35 -10.19
C TYR A 302 16.39 51.38 -9.16
N ILE A 303 15.94 51.27 -7.90
CA ILE A 303 16.12 52.32 -6.88
C ILE A 303 17.06 51.85 -5.76
N SER A 304 16.67 50.88 -4.94
CA SER A 304 17.40 50.58 -3.70
C SER A 304 18.65 49.71 -3.89
N ARG A 305 18.66 48.80 -4.88
CA ARG A 305 19.73 47.82 -5.16
C ARG A 305 20.17 46.98 -3.95
N ARG A 306 19.32 46.87 -2.93
CA ARG A 306 19.56 46.10 -1.70
C ARG A 306 18.60 44.92 -1.62
N ASN A 307 19.02 43.83 -0.99
CA ASN A 307 18.18 42.67 -0.70
C ASN A 307 17.53 42.02 -1.95
N LEU A 308 18.23 42.02 -3.09
CA LEU A 308 17.75 41.44 -4.35
C LEU A 308 17.49 39.93 -4.25
N LEU A 309 18.32 39.23 -3.46
CA LEU A 309 18.21 37.79 -3.22
C LEU A 309 17.48 37.42 -1.92
N GLN A 310 16.80 38.38 -1.27
CA GLN A 310 16.16 38.10 0.02
C GLN A 310 15.11 36.99 -0.12
N TRP A 311 15.32 35.94 0.64
CA TRP A 311 14.45 34.78 0.78
C TRP A 311 14.19 34.53 2.26
N ASN A 312 12.96 34.11 2.59
CA ASN A 312 12.60 33.62 3.92
C ASN A 312 12.53 32.08 3.88
N PRO A 313 13.27 31.37 4.74
CA PRO A 313 13.22 29.92 4.82
C PRO A 313 11.81 29.40 5.15
N TYR A 314 11.46 28.26 4.56
CA TYR A 314 10.16 27.58 4.65
C TYR A 314 9.74 27.19 6.09
N SER A 315 10.70 26.99 7.00
CA SER A 315 10.50 26.39 8.32
C SER A 315 9.80 27.26 9.38
N ASN A 316 9.79 28.60 9.24
CA ASN A 316 9.28 29.50 10.29
C ASN A 316 7.76 29.78 10.24
N THR A 317 7.00 29.15 9.34
CA THR A 317 5.64 29.58 9.03
C THR A 317 4.50 28.73 9.59
N ARG A 318 4.78 27.57 10.18
CA ARG A 318 3.76 26.69 10.78
C ARG A 318 3.14 27.27 12.07
N ALA A 319 3.80 28.22 12.73
CA ALA A 319 3.36 28.76 14.02
C ALA A 319 2.21 29.79 13.92
N ASP A 320 2.26 30.72 12.96
CA ASP A 320 1.33 31.86 12.89
C ASP A 320 -0.06 31.53 12.30
N GLN A 321 -0.25 30.34 11.73
CA GLN A 321 -1.42 29.98 10.90
C GLN A 321 -2.49 29.16 11.60
N LYS A 322 -2.31 28.82 12.89
CA LYS A 322 -3.33 28.08 13.66
C LYS A 322 -4.56 28.96 14.00
N THR A 323 -4.31 30.25 14.05
CA THR A 323 -5.17 31.42 14.31
C THR A 323 -6.26 31.81 13.29
N ILE A 324 -7.55 31.97 13.64
CA ILE A 324 -8.46 32.80 12.80
C ILE A 324 -7.96 34.26 12.79
N ALA A 325 -7.62 34.80 13.96
CA ALA A 325 -7.10 36.16 14.08
C ALA A 325 -5.79 36.34 13.28
N GLY A 326 -4.90 35.34 13.32
CA GLY A 326 -3.69 35.30 12.48
C GLY A 326 -4.00 35.38 10.98
N ALA A 327 -5.03 34.67 10.51
CA ALA A 327 -5.44 34.75 9.10
C ALA A 327 -5.94 36.16 8.71
N TYR A 328 -6.73 36.82 9.56
CA TYR A 328 -7.20 38.20 9.33
C TYR A 328 -6.07 39.24 9.39
N LEU A 329 -5.05 39.04 10.22
CA LEU A 329 -3.88 39.91 10.27
C LEU A 329 -3.06 39.82 8.98
N VAL A 330 -2.84 38.61 8.45
CA VAL A 330 -2.07 38.40 7.22
C VAL A 330 -2.87 38.83 5.97
N MET A 331 -4.16 38.49 5.92
CA MET A 331 -5.07 38.83 4.83
C MET A 331 -5.95 40.03 5.18
N TRP A 332 -5.38 41.10 5.71
CA TRP A 332 -6.13 42.30 6.11
C TRP A 332 -6.65 43.11 4.91
N PHE A 333 -5.99 43.01 3.76
CA PHE A 333 -6.28 43.84 2.59
C PHE A 333 -7.67 43.59 1.96
N PRO A 334 -8.14 42.35 1.74
CA PRO A 334 -9.47 42.11 1.18
C PRO A 334 -10.62 42.68 2.04
N PRO A 335 -10.68 42.47 3.38
CA PRO A 335 -11.70 43.11 4.21
C PRO A 335 -11.62 44.64 4.18
N PHE A 336 -10.41 45.21 4.22
CA PHE A 336 -10.21 46.65 4.13
C PHE A 336 -10.73 47.22 2.81
N LEU A 337 -10.34 46.62 1.67
CA LEU A 337 -10.78 47.06 0.34
C LEU A 337 -12.30 46.94 0.20
N ALA A 338 -12.88 45.84 0.68
CA ALA A 338 -14.33 45.64 0.65
C ALA A 338 -15.06 46.72 1.45
N GLY A 339 -14.53 47.12 2.62
CA GLY A 339 -15.09 48.20 3.44
C GLY A 339 -15.02 49.58 2.75
N VAL A 340 -13.91 49.89 2.08
CA VAL A 340 -13.76 51.14 1.32
C VAL A 340 -14.75 51.19 0.16
N VAL A 341 -14.86 50.10 -0.61
CA VAL A 341 -15.81 50.01 -1.74
C VAL A 341 -17.25 50.06 -1.23
N PHE A 342 -17.56 49.39 -0.12
CA PHE A 342 -18.88 49.45 0.51
C PHE A 342 -19.25 50.89 0.88
N LEU A 343 -18.36 51.62 1.55
CA LEU A 343 -18.60 53.02 1.94
C LEU A 343 -18.80 53.92 0.71
N TYR A 344 -17.95 53.76 -0.31
CA TYR A 344 -18.07 54.50 -1.56
C TYR A 344 -19.41 54.24 -2.25
N LEU A 345 -19.80 52.98 -2.45
CA LEU A 345 -21.05 52.64 -3.12
C LEU A 345 -22.27 53.03 -2.28
N THR A 346 -22.18 53.03 -0.95
CA THR A 346 -23.25 53.52 -0.07
C THR A 346 -23.52 55.00 -0.32
N ILE A 347 -22.48 55.81 -0.53
CA ILE A 347 -22.59 57.26 -0.74
C ILE A 347 -23.00 57.59 -2.18
N TYR A 348 -22.38 56.94 -3.17
CA TYR A 348 -22.47 57.36 -4.57
C TYR A 348 -23.35 56.46 -5.45
N ALA A 349 -23.60 55.20 -5.09
CA ALA A 349 -24.30 54.23 -5.95
C ALA A 349 -25.03 53.10 -5.16
N PRO A 350 -26.06 53.41 -4.35
CA PRO A 350 -26.70 52.45 -3.44
C PRO A 350 -27.41 51.29 -4.16
N VAL A 351 -27.91 51.51 -5.38
CA VAL A 351 -28.51 50.43 -6.21
C VAL A 351 -27.44 49.44 -6.68
N THR A 352 -26.24 49.92 -7.00
CA THR A 352 -25.09 49.08 -7.36
C THR A 352 -24.61 48.29 -6.15
N LEU A 353 -24.60 48.91 -4.97
CA LEU A 353 -24.25 48.25 -3.71
C LEU A 353 -25.08 46.99 -3.48
N ALA A 354 -26.42 47.07 -3.62
CA ALA A 354 -27.30 45.92 -3.41
C ALA A 354 -26.93 44.71 -4.31
N LYS A 355 -26.47 44.98 -5.54
CA LYS A 355 -26.09 43.93 -6.51
C LYS A 355 -24.69 43.36 -6.24
N VAL A 356 -23.78 44.16 -5.70
CA VAL A 356 -22.37 43.80 -5.49
C VAL A 356 -22.09 43.31 -4.06
N LEU A 357 -23.01 43.56 -3.12
CA LEU A 357 -22.90 43.21 -1.71
C LEU A 357 -22.46 41.75 -1.45
N PRO A 358 -22.98 40.71 -2.15
CA PRO A 358 -22.52 39.34 -1.95
C PRO A 358 -21.02 39.15 -2.19
N PHE A 359 -20.45 39.86 -3.17
CA PHE A 359 -19.03 39.79 -3.48
C PHE A 359 -18.17 40.50 -2.43
N LEU A 360 -18.64 41.64 -1.92
CA LEU A 360 -17.97 42.36 -0.82
C LEU A 360 -17.96 41.53 0.47
N LEU A 361 -19.08 40.86 0.79
CA LEU A 361 -19.16 39.93 1.93
C LEU A 361 -18.21 38.75 1.74
N ALA A 362 -18.11 38.20 0.53
CA ALA A 362 -17.16 37.13 0.22
C ALA A 362 -15.70 37.58 0.42
N TRP A 363 -15.35 38.81 0.05
CA TRP A 363 -14.02 39.38 0.28
C TRP A 363 -13.72 39.63 1.77
N ILE A 364 -14.72 40.05 2.56
CA ILE A 364 -14.58 40.16 4.03
C ILE A 364 -14.38 38.78 4.67
N ALA A 365 -15.04 37.75 4.15
CA ALA A 365 -14.94 36.37 4.62
C ALA A 365 -13.68 35.64 4.09
N SER A 366 -12.92 36.23 3.15
CA SER A 366 -11.79 35.56 2.51
C SER A 366 -10.75 35.00 3.50
N PRO A 367 -10.38 35.70 4.60
CA PRO A 367 -9.41 35.15 5.56
C PRO A 367 -9.97 33.93 6.33
N LEU A 368 -11.28 33.95 6.65
CA LEU A 368 -11.96 32.81 7.28
C LEU A 368 -11.99 31.59 6.35
N VAL A 369 -12.33 31.80 5.07
CA VAL A 369 -12.33 30.74 4.06
C VAL A 369 -10.94 30.15 3.90
N ALA A 370 -9.90 31.00 3.78
CA ALA A 370 -8.50 30.56 3.67
C ALA A 370 -8.06 29.70 4.87
N TRP A 371 -8.47 30.06 6.10
CA TRP A 371 -8.19 29.27 7.29
C TRP A 371 -8.97 27.96 7.32
N LEU A 372 -10.26 27.95 6.97
CA LEU A 372 -11.09 26.74 6.95
C LEU A 372 -10.55 25.68 5.98
N ILE A 373 -10.22 26.09 4.75
CA ILE A 373 -9.73 25.16 3.72
C ILE A 373 -8.29 24.70 3.99
N SER A 374 -7.49 25.48 4.74
CA SER A 374 -6.09 25.16 5.04
C SER A 374 -5.89 24.34 6.31
N ARG A 375 -6.96 24.01 7.04
CA ARG A 375 -6.88 23.16 8.23
C ARG A 375 -6.52 21.73 7.86
N PRO A 376 -5.57 21.09 8.57
CA PRO A 376 -5.30 19.68 8.38
C PRO A 376 -6.56 18.88 8.75
N TYR A 377 -6.97 17.96 7.88
CA TYR A 377 -8.09 17.08 8.18
C TYR A 377 -7.64 16.03 9.20
N SER A 378 -7.95 16.22 10.48
CA SER A 378 -7.79 15.15 11.46
C SER A 378 -8.95 14.18 11.27
N GLU A 379 -8.68 13.06 10.62
CA GLU A 379 -9.63 11.96 10.59
C GLU A 379 -9.88 11.49 12.02
N LYS A 380 -11.16 11.25 12.38
CA LYS A 380 -11.48 10.63 13.65
C LYS A 380 -10.89 9.23 13.62
N LYS A 381 -9.81 9.00 14.38
CA LYS A 381 -9.36 7.63 14.64
C LYS A 381 -10.56 6.87 15.20
N ILE A 382 -10.86 5.71 14.63
CA ILE A 382 -11.88 4.83 15.19
C ILE A 382 -11.33 4.40 16.55
N GLU A 383 -11.84 5.00 17.61
CA GLU A 383 -11.45 4.65 18.97
C GLU A 383 -12.15 3.36 19.34
N ILE A 384 -11.33 2.34 19.59
CA ILE A 384 -11.75 1.06 20.15
C ILE A 384 -11.95 1.28 21.64
N SER A 385 -13.08 0.83 22.17
CA SER A 385 -13.35 0.97 23.60
C SER A 385 -12.38 0.10 24.43
N SER A 386 -12.18 0.45 25.70
CA SER A 386 -11.31 -0.33 26.60
C SER A 386 -11.74 -1.80 26.69
N GLY A 387 -13.04 -2.08 26.71
CA GLY A 387 -13.58 -3.44 26.70
C GLY A 387 -13.27 -4.21 25.41
N GLN A 388 -13.36 -3.54 24.26
CA GLN A 388 -13.00 -4.14 22.98
C GLN A 388 -11.50 -4.47 22.91
N THR A 389 -10.64 -3.56 23.37
CA THR A 389 -9.19 -3.77 23.47
C THR A 389 -8.89 -4.98 24.35
N ILE A 390 -9.52 -5.06 25.52
CA ILE A 390 -9.37 -6.18 26.45
C ILE A 390 -9.69 -7.53 25.78
N TYR A 391 -10.83 -7.63 25.08
CA TYR A 391 -11.21 -8.87 24.40
C TYR A 391 -10.20 -9.25 23.31
N LEU A 392 -9.81 -8.29 22.47
CA LEU A 392 -8.86 -8.55 21.39
C LEU A 392 -7.49 -8.98 21.91
N ARG A 393 -7.02 -8.45 23.04
CA ARG A 393 -5.80 -8.91 23.71
C ARG A 393 -5.92 -10.33 24.24
N THR A 394 -7.05 -10.67 24.87
CA THR A 394 -7.33 -12.05 25.31
C THR A 394 -7.34 -13.02 24.13
N LEU A 395 -7.97 -12.65 23.01
CA LEU A 395 -7.95 -13.44 21.78
C LEU A 395 -6.52 -13.60 21.24
N ALA A 396 -5.73 -12.52 21.22
CA ALA A 396 -4.34 -12.56 20.78
C ALA A 396 -3.47 -13.52 21.63
N ARG A 397 -3.66 -13.56 22.96
CA ARG A 397 -2.94 -14.48 23.84
C ARG A 397 -3.31 -15.94 23.61
N LYS A 398 -4.59 -16.24 23.34
CA LYS A 398 -5.05 -17.60 22.97
C LYS A 398 -4.41 -18.04 21.65
N ILE A 399 -4.41 -17.18 20.64
CA ILE A 399 -3.77 -17.42 19.34
C ILE A 399 -2.27 -17.72 19.49
N TRP A 400 -1.54 -16.91 20.28
CA TRP A 400 -0.11 -17.13 20.54
C TRP A 400 0.18 -18.53 21.13
N SER A 401 -0.75 -19.05 21.94
CA SER A 401 -0.59 -20.37 22.57
C SER A 401 -0.50 -21.52 21.56
N PHE A 402 -1.00 -21.34 20.32
CA PHE A 402 -0.83 -22.31 19.24
C PHE A 402 0.66 -22.49 18.92
N PHE A 403 1.38 -21.39 18.67
CA PHE A 403 2.81 -21.43 18.34
C PHE A 403 3.65 -21.91 19.53
N GLU A 404 3.31 -21.51 20.76
CA GLU A 404 3.99 -22.01 21.95
C GLU A 404 3.84 -23.53 22.15
N THR A 405 2.73 -24.11 21.71
CA THR A 405 2.45 -25.54 21.87
C THR A 405 3.10 -26.36 20.76
N TYR A 406 3.10 -25.87 19.53
CA TYR A 406 3.44 -26.67 18.36
C TYR A 406 4.74 -26.29 17.65
N ALA A 407 5.29 -25.09 17.85
CA ALA A 407 6.61 -24.71 17.30
C ALA A 407 7.74 -25.02 18.31
N VAL A 408 7.84 -26.30 18.67
CA VAL A 408 8.73 -26.79 19.73
C VAL A 408 9.97 -27.49 19.17
N LYS A 409 10.89 -27.89 20.05
CA LYS A 409 12.18 -28.49 19.66
C LYS A 409 12.02 -29.78 18.84
N GLU A 410 11.01 -30.58 19.18
CA GLU A 410 10.69 -31.87 18.54
C GLU A 410 10.31 -31.69 17.06
N ASP A 411 9.74 -30.54 16.72
CA ASP A 411 9.38 -30.12 15.35
C ASP A 411 10.40 -29.12 14.78
N ASN A 412 11.64 -29.12 15.30
CA ASN A 412 12.73 -28.24 14.89
C ASN A 412 12.37 -26.73 14.93
N TRP A 413 11.51 -26.35 15.88
CA TRP A 413 10.95 -25.01 16.05
C TRP A 413 10.14 -24.51 14.85
N LEU A 414 9.68 -25.41 13.99
CA LEU A 414 8.81 -25.11 12.86
C LEU A 414 7.35 -25.37 13.24
N PRO A 415 6.41 -24.49 12.89
CA PRO A 415 4.99 -24.75 13.13
C PRO A 415 4.48 -25.87 12.18
N PRO A 416 3.61 -26.78 12.66
CA PRO A 416 2.89 -27.70 11.78
C PRO A 416 1.93 -26.92 10.87
N ASP A 417 1.47 -27.56 9.80
CA ASP A 417 0.53 -26.96 8.84
C ASP A 417 -0.81 -26.69 9.51
N ASN A 418 -1.34 -27.72 10.17
CA ASN A 418 -2.56 -27.65 10.93
C ASN A 418 -2.57 -28.63 12.11
N TYR A 419 -3.39 -28.30 13.10
CA TYR A 419 -3.82 -29.18 14.18
C TYR A 419 -5.33 -29.37 14.07
N GLN A 420 -5.80 -30.62 14.08
CA GLN A 420 -7.21 -30.98 14.01
C GLN A 420 -7.64 -31.63 15.34
N GLU A 421 -8.74 -31.17 15.92
CA GLU A 421 -9.31 -31.73 17.17
C GLU A 421 -10.33 -32.83 16.87
N GLU A 422 -11.26 -32.57 15.95
CA GLU A 422 -12.30 -33.50 15.51
C GLU A 422 -12.24 -33.68 13.99
N PRO A 423 -12.66 -34.83 13.42
CA PRO A 423 -13.23 -36.00 14.11
C PRO A 423 -12.19 -36.85 14.87
N VAL A 424 -10.92 -36.75 14.50
CA VAL A 424 -9.79 -37.42 15.19
C VAL A 424 -8.69 -36.40 15.41
N GLU A 425 -8.15 -36.40 16.62
CA GLU A 425 -7.03 -35.54 17.00
C GLU A 425 -5.78 -35.89 16.16
N ARG A 426 -5.25 -34.91 15.41
CA ARG A 426 -4.08 -35.11 14.56
C ARG A 426 -3.30 -33.81 14.36
N ILE A 427 -1.97 -33.94 14.37
CA ILE A 427 -1.03 -32.89 13.98
C ILE A 427 -0.49 -33.23 12.59
N ALA A 428 -0.57 -32.27 11.66
CA ALA A 428 0.07 -32.39 10.36
C ALA A 428 1.53 -31.91 10.47
N HIS A 429 2.45 -32.85 10.72
CA HIS A 429 3.91 -32.61 10.83
C HIS A 429 4.55 -32.24 9.50
N ARG A 430 4.00 -31.23 8.82
CA ARG A 430 4.55 -30.61 7.62
C ARG A 430 4.47 -29.10 7.74
N THR A 431 5.32 -28.36 7.05
CA THR A 431 5.28 -26.89 7.08
C THR A 431 5.62 -26.30 5.71
N SER A 432 5.19 -25.05 5.50
CA SER A 432 5.42 -24.29 4.27
C SER A 432 6.27 -23.04 4.55
N PRO A 433 6.91 -22.44 3.53
CA PRO A 433 7.66 -21.20 3.70
C PRO A 433 6.80 -20.06 4.28
N THR A 434 5.51 -19.99 3.92
CA THR A 434 4.57 -19.02 4.48
C THR A 434 4.32 -19.28 5.97
N ASN A 435 4.10 -20.53 6.39
CA ASN A 435 3.91 -20.89 7.81
C ASN A 435 5.14 -20.51 8.64
N ILE A 436 6.35 -20.80 8.14
CA ILE A 436 7.61 -20.44 8.81
C ILE A 436 7.73 -18.92 8.93
N GLY A 437 7.50 -18.17 7.85
CA GLY A 437 7.58 -16.71 7.86
C GLY A 437 6.58 -16.07 8.82
N LEU A 438 5.33 -16.55 8.85
CA LEU A 438 4.32 -16.08 9.79
C LEU A 438 4.66 -16.43 11.23
N SER A 439 5.21 -17.62 11.51
CA SER A 439 5.68 -17.99 12.86
C SER A 439 6.82 -17.07 13.35
N LEU A 440 7.77 -16.74 12.49
CA LEU A 440 8.84 -15.79 12.82
C LEU A 440 8.30 -14.39 13.15
N LEU A 441 7.30 -13.90 12.40
CA LEU A 441 6.66 -12.63 12.71
C LEU A 441 5.75 -12.72 13.94
N SER A 442 5.11 -13.87 14.18
CA SER A 442 4.37 -14.15 15.42
C SER A 442 5.28 -14.04 16.65
N ASN A 443 6.55 -14.48 16.57
CA ASN A 443 7.51 -14.27 17.68
C ASN A 443 7.71 -12.77 17.97
N LEU A 444 7.88 -11.94 16.93
CA LEU A 444 7.97 -10.48 17.11
C LEU A 444 6.68 -9.89 17.69
N THR A 445 5.52 -10.36 17.23
CA THR A 445 4.23 -9.92 17.75
C THR A 445 4.03 -10.31 19.21
N ALA A 446 4.44 -11.52 19.62
CA ALA A 446 4.42 -11.97 21.01
C ALA A 446 5.30 -11.07 21.89
N TYR A 447 6.48 -10.68 21.41
CA TYR A 447 7.33 -9.71 22.09
C TYR A 447 6.69 -8.32 22.18
N ASP A 448 6.03 -7.84 21.11
CA ASP A 448 5.34 -6.55 21.13
C ASP A 448 4.15 -6.53 22.11
N PHE A 449 3.43 -7.64 22.27
CA PHE A 449 2.38 -7.80 23.27
C PHE A 449 2.90 -8.04 24.70
N GLY A 450 4.19 -8.38 24.83
CA GLY A 450 4.83 -8.75 26.09
C GLY A 450 4.49 -10.15 26.57
N TYR A 451 4.21 -11.08 25.67
CA TYR A 451 4.00 -12.50 26.00
C TYR A 451 5.30 -13.29 26.12
N ILE A 452 6.39 -12.79 25.52
CA ILE A 452 7.73 -13.35 25.63
C ILE A 452 8.75 -12.25 25.86
N THR A 453 9.87 -12.59 26.49
CA THR A 453 10.98 -11.65 26.74
C THR A 453 11.86 -11.44 25.49
N ALA A 454 12.81 -10.50 25.59
CA ALA A 454 13.78 -10.29 24.51
C ALA A 454 14.70 -11.52 24.34
N GLY A 455 15.13 -12.15 25.44
CA GLY A 455 15.91 -13.38 25.39
C GLY A 455 15.17 -14.53 24.71
N GLU A 456 13.88 -14.71 25.02
CA GLU A 456 13.04 -15.73 24.39
C GLU A 456 12.84 -15.50 22.90
N LEU A 457 12.53 -14.27 22.49
CA LEU A 457 12.41 -13.89 21.08
C LEU A 457 13.68 -14.24 20.30
N ILE A 458 14.85 -13.88 20.85
CA ILE A 458 16.15 -14.13 20.21
C ILE A 458 16.42 -15.64 20.14
N GLY A 459 16.11 -16.38 21.21
CA GLY A 459 16.26 -17.84 21.26
C GLY A 459 15.40 -18.56 20.21
N LEU A 460 14.08 -18.31 20.21
CA LEU A 460 13.14 -18.91 19.26
C LEU A 460 13.49 -18.56 17.81
N THR A 461 13.81 -17.30 17.55
CA THR A 461 14.21 -16.84 16.21
C THR A 461 15.54 -17.48 15.79
N SER A 462 16.52 -17.55 16.68
CA SER A 462 17.82 -18.17 16.39
C SER A 462 17.71 -19.65 16.05
N ASN A 463 16.90 -20.38 16.81
CA ASN A 463 16.66 -21.79 16.55
C ASN A 463 15.97 -22.01 15.19
N THR A 464 14.87 -21.29 14.94
CA THR A 464 14.12 -21.37 13.68
C THR A 464 14.99 -21.01 12.47
N VAL A 465 15.73 -19.90 12.53
CA VAL A 465 16.63 -19.47 11.45
C VAL A 465 17.76 -20.49 11.24
N SER A 466 18.30 -21.08 12.30
CA SER A 466 19.34 -22.11 12.19
C SER A 466 18.80 -23.39 11.55
N THR A 467 17.59 -23.82 11.89
CA THR A 467 16.87 -24.89 11.18
C THR A 467 16.76 -24.59 9.69
N MET A 468 16.27 -23.40 9.32
CA MET A 468 16.12 -22.98 7.92
C MET A 468 17.44 -22.96 7.15
N GLN A 469 18.57 -22.64 7.79
CA GLN A 469 19.88 -22.70 7.15
C GLN A 469 20.24 -24.13 6.74
N GLY A 470 19.92 -25.13 7.58
CA GLY A 470 20.19 -26.54 7.36
C GLY A 470 19.25 -27.26 6.40
N MET A 471 18.06 -26.71 6.12
CA MET A 471 17.08 -27.34 5.22
C MET A 471 17.54 -27.36 3.76
N ASP A 472 17.20 -28.40 3.00
CA ASP A 472 17.46 -28.45 1.56
C ASP A 472 16.74 -27.31 0.82
N LYS A 473 17.40 -26.68 -0.15
CA LYS A 473 16.91 -25.50 -0.89
C LYS A 473 17.21 -25.63 -2.38
N TYR A 474 16.40 -25.00 -3.23
CA TYR A 474 16.66 -24.87 -4.66
C TYR A 474 16.91 -23.41 -5.02
N LYS A 475 18.15 -23.07 -5.41
CA LYS A 475 18.54 -21.71 -5.80
C LYS A 475 18.13 -20.62 -4.79
N GLY A 476 18.27 -20.93 -3.50
CA GLY A 476 17.88 -20.06 -2.39
C GLY A 476 16.40 -20.16 -1.97
N HIS A 477 15.53 -20.80 -2.75
CA HIS A 477 14.13 -21.03 -2.40
C HIS A 477 13.96 -22.26 -1.50
N LEU A 478 13.09 -22.16 -0.51
CA LEU A 478 12.55 -23.33 0.19
C LEU A 478 11.50 -24.03 -0.71
N TYR A 479 11.40 -25.34 -0.59
CA TYR A 479 10.32 -26.13 -1.17
C TYR A 479 8.98 -25.84 -0.47
N ASN A 480 7.88 -26.20 -1.13
CA ASN A 480 6.55 -25.90 -0.63
C ASN A 480 6.21 -26.63 0.68
N TRP A 481 6.75 -27.83 0.85
CA TRP A 481 6.45 -28.69 1.98
C TRP A 481 7.70 -29.39 2.52
N TYR A 482 7.87 -29.33 3.83
CA TYR A 482 8.87 -30.11 4.58
C TYR A 482 8.18 -30.84 5.71
N ASP A 483 8.65 -32.04 6.03
CA ASP A 483 8.34 -32.71 7.28
C ASP A 483 9.01 -31.97 8.45
N THR A 484 8.26 -31.61 9.49
CA THR A 484 8.77 -30.75 10.58
C THR A 484 9.74 -31.47 11.51
N GLN A 485 9.69 -32.80 11.58
CA GLN A 485 10.52 -33.60 12.49
C GLN A 485 11.85 -33.99 11.84
N THR A 486 11.80 -34.39 10.57
CA THR A 486 12.96 -34.89 9.80
C THR A 486 13.64 -33.84 8.95
N LEU A 487 12.97 -32.70 8.69
CA LEU A 487 13.40 -31.65 7.75
C LEU A 487 13.49 -32.11 6.30
N ALA A 488 12.98 -33.30 5.98
CA ALA A 488 12.98 -33.81 4.62
C ALA A 488 11.95 -33.05 3.75
N PRO A 489 12.33 -32.58 2.54
CA PRO A 489 11.38 -32.01 1.61
C PRO A 489 10.40 -33.10 1.13
N LEU A 490 9.11 -32.79 1.13
CA LEU A 490 8.07 -33.72 0.67
C LEU A 490 7.92 -33.67 -0.85
N SER A 491 7.71 -34.84 -1.48
CA SER A 491 7.46 -34.91 -2.93
C SER A 491 6.01 -34.52 -3.27
N PRO A 492 5.78 -33.85 -4.42
CA PRO A 492 6.81 -33.36 -5.35
C PRO A 492 7.59 -32.17 -4.78
N LYS A 493 8.90 -32.09 -5.06
CA LYS A 493 9.75 -30.95 -4.67
C LYS A 493 9.39 -29.71 -5.49
N TYR A 494 8.34 -29.04 -5.05
CA TYR A 494 7.75 -27.90 -5.73
C TYR A 494 8.16 -26.58 -5.07
N ILE A 495 8.33 -25.53 -5.88
CA ILE A 495 8.64 -24.18 -5.42
C ILE A 495 7.45 -23.28 -5.77
N SER A 496 6.81 -22.73 -4.75
CA SER A 496 5.73 -21.77 -4.89
C SER A 496 6.29 -20.35 -4.94
N THR A 497 5.88 -19.59 -5.96
CA THR A 497 6.24 -18.17 -6.12
C THR A 497 5.71 -17.33 -4.96
N VAL A 498 4.48 -17.60 -4.52
CA VAL A 498 3.83 -16.88 -3.41
C VAL A 498 4.50 -17.19 -2.09
N ASP A 499 4.74 -18.47 -1.77
CA ASP A 499 5.36 -18.83 -0.50
C ASP A 499 6.79 -18.31 -0.39
N SER A 500 7.53 -18.31 -1.50
CA SER A 500 8.86 -17.71 -1.57
C SER A 500 8.82 -16.21 -1.28
N GLY A 501 7.88 -15.49 -1.89
CA GLY A 501 7.75 -14.04 -1.70
C GLY A 501 7.22 -13.65 -0.33
N ASN A 502 6.29 -14.42 0.23
CA ASN A 502 5.81 -14.25 1.61
C ASN A 502 6.97 -14.41 2.58
N LEU A 503 7.73 -15.50 2.49
CA LEU A 503 8.90 -15.71 3.33
C LEU A 503 9.92 -14.57 3.16
N LEU A 504 10.19 -14.15 1.94
CA LEU A 504 11.09 -13.04 1.64
C LEU A 504 10.64 -11.73 2.32
N GLY A 505 9.36 -11.37 2.17
CA GLY A 505 8.78 -10.20 2.83
C GLY A 505 8.84 -10.30 4.35
N HIS A 506 8.54 -11.48 4.90
CA HIS A 506 8.59 -11.74 6.34
C HIS A 506 10.03 -11.66 6.89
N LEU A 507 11.04 -12.17 6.18
CA LEU A 507 12.45 -12.06 6.58
C LEU A 507 12.95 -10.62 6.58
N ILE A 508 12.52 -9.79 5.61
CA ILE A 508 12.84 -8.35 5.58
C ILE A 508 12.23 -7.65 6.81
N THR A 509 10.96 -7.92 7.10
CA THR A 509 10.28 -7.38 8.29
C THR A 509 10.92 -7.86 9.60
N LEU A 510 11.27 -9.14 9.69
CA LEU A 510 11.94 -9.73 10.85
C LEU A 510 13.28 -9.05 11.11
N LYS A 511 14.09 -8.88 10.06
CA LYS A 511 15.39 -8.22 10.11
C LYS A 511 15.29 -6.82 10.74
N GLU A 512 14.35 -6.00 10.28
CA GLU A 512 14.12 -4.66 10.85
C GLU A 512 13.57 -4.71 12.28
N GLY A 513 12.74 -5.71 12.59
CA GLY A 513 12.28 -5.97 13.97
C GLY A 513 13.41 -6.31 14.93
N LEU A 514 14.36 -7.15 14.51
CA LEU A 514 15.54 -7.55 15.29
C LEU A 514 16.49 -6.35 15.51
N LEU A 515 16.71 -5.52 14.48
CA LEU A 515 17.56 -4.33 14.57
C LEU A 515 17.06 -3.30 15.59
N ALA A 516 15.76 -3.27 15.88
CA ALA A 516 15.17 -2.35 16.85
C ALA A 516 15.30 -2.80 18.31
N ILE A 517 15.57 -4.09 18.58
CA ILE A 517 15.59 -4.65 19.95
C ILE A 517 16.66 -4.01 20.84
N PRO A 518 17.92 -3.79 20.38
CA PRO A 518 18.98 -3.24 21.24
C PRO A 518 18.63 -1.88 21.88
N ASP A 519 17.84 -1.08 21.17
CA ASP A 519 17.45 0.27 21.59
C ASP A 519 16.15 0.31 22.41
N LYS A 520 15.53 -0.85 22.68
CA LYS A 520 14.40 -0.99 23.61
C LYS A 520 14.89 -1.25 25.05
N LYS A 521 14.10 -0.82 26.03
CA LYS A 521 14.33 -1.11 27.45
C LYS A 521 14.26 -2.63 27.70
N ILE A 522 15.09 -3.14 28.61
CA ILE A 522 15.11 -4.58 28.96
C ILE A 522 13.82 -5.06 29.61
N VAL A 523 13.08 -4.17 30.28
CA VAL A 523 11.74 -4.41 30.79
C VAL A 523 10.83 -3.32 30.23
N THR A 524 9.67 -3.73 29.72
CA THR A 524 8.68 -2.83 29.12
C THR A 524 7.34 -3.00 29.81
N GLU A 525 6.51 -1.95 29.78
CA GLU A 525 5.14 -2.01 30.33
C GLU A 525 4.32 -3.15 29.71
N ASN A 526 4.56 -3.45 28.43
CA ASN A 526 3.84 -4.49 27.72
C ASN A 526 4.02 -5.88 28.34
N MET A 527 5.15 -6.18 28.98
CA MET A 527 5.38 -7.47 29.65
C MET A 527 4.34 -7.72 30.75
N PHE A 528 4.02 -6.70 31.54
CA PHE A 528 3.00 -6.81 32.60
C PHE A 528 1.58 -6.81 32.04
N GLU A 529 1.32 -6.08 30.96
CA GLU A 529 0.04 -6.16 30.24
C GLU A 529 -0.16 -7.55 29.62
N GLY A 530 0.92 -8.20 29.15
CA GLY A 530 0.91 -9.58 28.66
C GLY A 530 0.54 -10.58 29.76
N LEU A 531 1.15 -10.45 30.94
CA LEU A 531 0.81 -11.23 32.13
C LEU A 531 -0.65 -11.01 32.56
N LEU A 532 -1.13 -9.76 32.50
CA LEU A 532 -2.52 -9.43 32.80
C LEU A 532 -3.50 -10.11 31.84
N ASP A 533 -3.14 -10.28 30.57
CA ASP A 533 -3.97 -11.01 29.60
C ASP A 533 -4.12 -12.49 29.98
N GLU A 534 -3.06 -13.15 30.46
CA GLU A 534 -3.09 -14.54 30.94
C GLU A 534 -3.96 -14.70 32.19
N VAL A 535 -3.79 -13.80 33.16
CA VAL A 535 -4.63 -13.76 34.38
C VAL A 535 -6.09 -13.49 34.02
N ARG A 536 -6.35 -12.68 32.99
CA ARG A 536 -7.70 -12.41 32.51
C ARG A 536 -8.34 -13.68 31.96
N ILE A 537 -7.64 -14.46 31.12
CA ILE A 537 -8.12 -15.75 30.63
C ILE A 537 -8.40 -16.71 31.79
N LEU A 538 -7.50 -16.78 32.77
CA LEU A 538 -7.71 -17.60 33.97
C LEU A 538 -8.97 -17.17 34.74
N SER A 539 -9.24 -15.86 34.83
CA SER A 539 -10.44 -15.34 35.51
C SER A 539 -11.76 -15.63 34.78
N GLU A 540 -11.71 -15.87 33.47
CA GLU A 540 -12.88 -16.32 32.69
C GLU A 540 -13.22 -17.79 32.97
N LYS A 541 -12.18 -18.62 33.20
CA LYS A 541 -12.29 -20.06 33.49
C LYS A 541 -12.64 -20.32 34.96
N ILE A 542 -11.89 -19.74 35.89
CA ILE A 542 -12.11 -19.89 37.33
C ILE A 542 -12.92 -18.70 37.87
N LYS A 543 -14.23 -18.88 37.99
CA LYS A 543 -15.16 -17.84 38.47
C LYS A 543 -15.24 -17.72 39.99
N THR A 544 -14.10 -17.77 40.70
CA THR A 544 -14.06 -17.61 42.16
C THR A 544 -13.81 -16.15 42.58
N PRO A 545 -14.34 -15.70 43.74
CA PRO A 545 -14.08 -14.35 44.25
C PRO A 545 -12.59 -14.05 44.47
N GLN A 546 -11.79 -15.07 44.79
CA GLN A 546 -10.35 -14.96 45.01
C GLN A 546 -9.61 -14.59 43.72
N VAL A 547 -9.88 -15.29 42.62
CA VAL A 547 -9.28 -15.01 41.29
C VAL A 547 -9.73 -13.65 40.77
N LYS A 548 -11.00 -13.30 40.95
CA LYS A 548 -11.51 -11.97 40.57
C LYS A 548 -10.81 -10.86 41.36
N LYS A 549 -10.57 -11.06 42.67
CA LYS A 549 -9.84 -10.11 43.51
C LYS A 549 -8.37 -9.99 43.09
N PHE A 550 -7.71 -11.10 42.77
CA PHE A 550 -6.33 -11.10 42.26
C PHE A 550 -6.21 -10.34 40.94
N TYR A 551 -7.11 -10.59 39.98
CA TYR A 551 -7.19 -9.82 38.73
C TYR A 551 -7.41 -8.32 39.00
N GLN A 552 -8.37 -7.97 39.87
CA GLN A 552 -8.63 -6.57 40.21
C GLN A 552 -7.41 -5.91 40.88
N GLN A 553 -6.71 -6.64 41.75
CA GLN A 553 -5.48 -6.16 42.36
C GLN A 553 -4.39 -5.90 41.32
N LEU A 554 -4.20 -6.81 40.35
CA LEU A 554 -3.23 -6.64 39.26
C LEU A 554 -3.61 -5.48 38.31
N ALA A 555 -4.90 -5.32 38.03
CA ALA A 555 -5.40 -4.24 37.18
C ALA A 555 -5.43 -2.86 37.88
N GLN A 556 -5.53 -2.83 39.22
CA GLN A 556 -5.59 -1.61 40.03
C GLN A 556 -4.24 -1.23 40.67
N SER A 557 -3.39 -2.21 40.97
CA SER A 557 -1.98 -1.96 41.30
C SER A 557 -1.46 -1.20 40.11
N GLN A 558 -1.15 0.08 40.30
CA GLN A 558 -0.59 0.90 39.25
C GLN A 558 0.49 0.08 38.55
N ARG A 559 0.36 -0.08 37.22
CA ARG A 559 1.46 -0.51 36.34
C ARG A 559 2.72 -0.01 37.01
N PRO A 560 3.70 -0.87 37.32
CA PRO A 560 4.80 -0.41 38.12
C PRO A 560 5.34 0.83 37.42
N ASN A 561 5.21 1.99 38.08
CA ASN A 561 6.07 3.14 37.86
C ASN A 561 7.47 2.74 38.38
N ALA A 562 7.89 1.50 38.08
CA ALA A 562 9.19 0.98 38.40
C ALA A 562 10.12 1.70 37.43
N GLU A 563 10.58 2.83 37.90
CA GLU A 563 11.66 3.55 37.26
C GLU A 563 12.95 2.74 37.41
N THR A 564 13.00 1.82 38.39
CA THR A 564 14.19 1.04 38.70
C THR A 564 14.00 -0.48 38.54
N PRO A 565 15.06 -1.22 38.16
CA PRO A 565 15.02 -2.68 38.10
C PRO A 565 14.71 -3.38 39.43
N THR A 566 15.10 -2.81 40.57
CA THR A 566 14.84 -3.39 41.90
C THR A 566 13.34 -3.41 42.22
N GLU A 567 12.62 -2.35 41.86
CA GLU A 567 11.16 -2.29 42.01
C GLU A 567 10.46 -3.35 41.15
N VAL A 568 10.98 -3.62 39.95
CA VAL A 568 10.48 -4.70 39.09
C VAL A 568 10.64 -6.06 39.77
N ILE A 569 11.82 -6.38 40.31
CA ILE A 569 12.05 -7.67 40.99
C ILE A 569 11.13 -7.84 42.19
N ASN A 570 11.02 -6.83 43.05
CA ASN A 570 10.12 -6.86 44.21
C ASN A 570 8.66 -7.09 43.80
N TYR A 571 8.22 -6.43 42.72
CA TYR A 571 6.87 -6.62 42.19
C TYR A 571 6.65 -8.04 41.67
N LEU A 572 7.62 -8.64 40.98
CA LEU A 572 7.56 -10.03 40.53
C LEU A 572 7.49 -11.01 41.71
N ASP A 573 8.27 -10.78 42.77
CA ASP A 573 8.23 -11.57 44.00
C ASP A 573 6.85 -11.52 44.67
N ASP A 574 6.29 -10.32 44.83
CA ASP A 574 4.96 -10.11 45.41
C ASP A 574 3.86 -10.79 44.58
N LEU A 575 3.98 -10.73 43.25
CA LEU A 575 3.03 -11.34 42.33
C LEU A 575 3.10 -12.87 42.39
N GLU A 576 4.31 -13.44 42.36
CA GLU A 576 4.53 -14.88 42.48
C GLU A 576 4.00 -15.43 43.80
N GLN A 577 4.27 -14.74 44.92
CA GLN A 577 3.74 -15.10 46.24
C GLN A 577 2.22 -15.02 46.29
N SER A 578 1.64 -13.96 45.72
CA SER A 578 0.19 -13.79 45.65
C SER A 578 -0.49 -14.89 44.83
N LEU A 579 0.14 -15.32 43.74
CA LEU A 579 -0.34 -16.42 42.91
C LEU A 579 -0.24 -17.77 43.62
N LYS A 580 0.89 -18.07 44.28
CA LYS A 580 1.03 -19.29 45.12
C LYS A 580 -0.03 -19.36 46.20
N LYS A 581 -0.29 -18.24 46.89
CA LYS A 581 -1.33 -18.14 47.91
C LYS A 581 -2.73 -18.38 47.33
N LEU A 582 -3.00 -17.85 46.14
CA LEU A 582 -4.26 -18.07 45.44
C LEU A 582 -4.46 -19.56 45.11
N LEU A 583 -3.44 -20.24 44.59
CA LEU A 583 -3.51 -21.67 44.29
C LEU A 583 -3.79 -22.53 45.52
N THR A 584 -3.10 -22.27 46.64
CA THR A 584 -3.35 -23.00 47.90
C THR A 584 -4.76 -22.79 48.48
N GLY A 585 -5.46 -21.72 48.06
CA GLY A 585 -6.79 -21.37 48.53
C GLY A 585 -7.95 -21.82 47.62
N LEU A 586 -7.65 -22.46 46.48
CA LEU A 586 -8.66 -23.04 45.60
C LEU A 586 -9.12 -24.39 46.18
N THR A 587 -10.41 -24.50 46.52
CA THR A 587 -11.00 -25.69 47.16
C THR A 587 -11.51 -26.75 46.18
N ALA A 588 -11.43 -26.48 44.87
CA ALA A 588 -11.85 -27.40 43.81
C ALA A 588 -10.67 -27.63 42.87
N ASP A 589 -10.48 -28.87 42.41
CA ASP A 589 -9.51 -29.19 41.37
C ASP A 589 -9.85 -28.38 40.11
N PRO A 590 -8.95 -27.49 39.63
CA PRO A 590 -9.18 -26.74 38.41
C PRO A 590 -9.31 -27.70 37.23
N ASP A 591 -10.10 -27.33 36.22
CA ASP A 591 -10.12 -28.09 34.97
C ASP A 591 -8.72 -28.07 34.30
N GLN A 592 -8.47 -29.03 33.40
CA GLN A 592 -7.18 -29.21 32.75
C GLN A 592 -6.69 -27.96 32.01
N GLU A 593 -7.61 -27.14 31.49
CA GLU A 593 -7.26 -25.91 30.78
C GLU A 593 -6.88 -24.77 31.75
N ALA A 594 -7.54 -24.66 32.89
CA ALA A 594 -7.22 -23.70 33.93
C ALA A 594 -5.87 -24.01 34.58
N GLU A 595 -5.55 -25.29 34.82
CA GLU A 595 -4.21 -25.71 35.28
C GLU A 595 -3.13 -25.33 34.27
N TRP A 596 -3.39 -25.51 32.97
CA TRP A 596 -2.47 -25.11 31.91
C TRP A 596 -2.20 -23.59 31.90
N TRP A 597 -3.23 -22.76 32.04
CA TRP A 597 -3.04 -21.30 32.15
C TRP A 597 -2.31 -20.87 33.42
N ILE A 598 -2.52 -21.55 34.54
CA ILE A 598 -1.76 -21.33 35.77
C ILE A 598 -0.27 -21.57 35.52
N GLN A 599 0.09 -22.68 34.87
CA GLN A 599 1.49 -22.99 34.55
C GLN A 599 2.11 -21.93 33.63
N LYS A 600 1.35 -21.42 32.65
CA LYS A 600 1.80 -20.34 31.76
C LYS A 600 2.14 -19.05 32.51
N ILE A 601 1.32 -18.65 33.48
CA ILE A 601 1.57 -17.46 34.31
C ILE A 601 2.88 -17.61 35.12
N PHE A 602 3.10 -18.77 35.75
CA PHE A 602 4.36 -19.03 36.46
C PHE A 602 5.57 -18.99 35.54
N PHE A 603 5.47 -19.63 34.37
CA PHE A 603 6.53 -19.63 33.38
C PHE A 603 6.86 -18.22 32.90
N HIS A 604 5.85 -17.38 32.66
CA HIS A 604 6.05 -15.99 32.24
C HIS A 604 6.82 -15.18 33.31
N ILE A 605 6.43 -15.29 34.59
CA ILE A 605 7.15 -14.63 35.70
C ILE A 605 8.60 -15.11 35.77
N GLU A 606 8.82 -16.42 35.67
CA GLU A 606 10.16 -17.03 35.68
C GLU A 606 11.02 -16.50 34.53
N LYS A 607 10.45 -16.34 33.33
CA LYS A 607 11.18 -15.84 32.15
C LYS A 607 11.58 -14.38 32.27
N ILE A 608 10.70 -13.51 32.79
CA ILE A 608 11.05 -12.12 33.06
C ILE A 608 12.21 -12.07 34.07
N ARG A 609 12.14 -12.88 35.14
CA ARG A 609 13.21 -12.97 36.15
C ARG A 609 14.53 -13.46 35.53
N ALA A 610 14.49 -14.52 34.73
CA ALA A 610 15.66 -15.07 34.07
C ALA A 610 16.34 -14.06 33.14
N ASP A 611 15.57 -13.29 32.36
CA ASP A 611 16.13 -12.21 31.52
C ASP A 611 16.77 -11.11 32.38
N LEU A 612 16.13 -10.72 33.49
CA LEU A 612 16.69 -9.74 34.43
C LEU A 612 18.01 -10.23 35.05
N ASP A 613 18.10 -11.50 35.44
CA ASP A 613 19.33 -12.10 35.97
C ASP A 613 20.44 -12.16 34.90
N VAL A 614 20.06 -12.33 33.63
CA VAL A 614 20.98 -12.25 32.50
C VAL A 614 21.53 -10.83 32.37
N PHE A 615 20.68 -9.82 32.34
CA PHE A 615 21.08 -8.44 32.08
C PHE A 615 21.65 -7.70 33.29
N LEU A 616 21.22 -8.01 34.52
CA LEU A 616 21.53 -7.28 35.74
C LEU A 616 22.04 -8.21 36.86
N PRO A 617 23.07 -9.04 36.62
CA PRO A 617 23.54 -10.05 37.59
C PRO A 617 24.05 -9.45 38.92
N TRP A 618 24.36 -8.15 38.98
CA TRP A 618 24.76 -7.50 40.22
C TRP A 618 23.60 -7.33 41.22
N LEU A 619 22.33 -7.44 40.78
CA LEU A 619 21.19 -7.36 41.70
C LEU A 619 21.07 -8.60 42.60
N ALA A 620 21.73 -9.70 42.23
CA ALA A 620 21.83 -10.90 43.06
C ALA A 620 22.90 -10.77 44.17
N VAL A 621 23.73 -9.71 44.16
CA VAL A 621 24.75 -9.47 45.18
C VAL A 621 24.07 -9.01 46.48
N THR A 622 24.61 -9.42 47.63
CA THR A 622 24.06 -9.15 48.98
C THR A 622 23.76 -7.66 49.23
N LYS A 623 22.92 -7.38 50.24
CA LYS A 623 22.42 -6.02 50.55
C LYS A 623 23.56 -4.98 50.56
N THR A 624 23.40 -3.91 49.78
CA THR A 624 24.38 -2.82 49.65
C THR A 624 24.82 -2.31 51.03
N PRO A 625 26.12 -2.24 51.33
CA PRO A 625 26.62 -1.63 52.56
C PRO A 625 26.15 -0.17 52.67
N ALA A 626 25.74 0.27 53.87
CA ALA A 626 25.21 1.62 54.10
C ALA A 626 26.18 2.74 53.63
N LYS A 627 27.50 2.48 53.67
CA LYS A 627 28.56 3.38 53.19
C LYS A 627 28.44 3.70 51.69
N PHE A 628 27.88 2.78 50.89
CA PHE A 628 27.83 2.89 49.43
C PHE A 628 26.43 3.19 48.86
N GLU A 629 25.39 3.14 49.69
CA GLU A 629 23.98 3.27 49.28
C GLU A 629 23.65 4.62 48.61
N GLN A 630 24.38 5.69 48.98
CA GLN A 630 24.26 7.03 48.37
C GLN A 630 25.33 7.35 47.32
N LEU A 631 26.38 6.52 47.21
CA LEU A 631 27.55 6.76 46.34
C LEU A 631 27.50 5.99 45.03
N ILE A 632 26.79 4.86 45.01
CA ILE A 632 26.58 4.07 43.80
C ILE A 632 25.37 4.66 43.08
N PRO A 633 25.52 5.11 41.82
CA PRO A 633 24.38 5.62 41.08
C PRO A 633 23.36 4.49 40.92
N SER A 634 22.14 4.68 41.45
CA SER A 634 21.01 3.94 40.92
C SER A 634 20.89 4.30 39.44
N LEU A 635 20.69 3.31 38.57
CA LEU A 635 20.39 3.59 37.17
C LEU A 635 19.16 4.51 37.14
N PRO A 636 19.20 5.68 36.47
CA PRO A 636 18.11 6.67 36.50
C PRO A 636 16.89 6.23 35.65
N GLY A 637 16.65 4.92 35.55
CA GLY A 637 15.72 4.29 34.63
C GLY A 637 16.08 2.83 34.37
N ILE A 638 15.10 2.06 33.88
CA ILE A 638 15.33 0.75 33.26
C ILE A 638 16.16 0.96 31.97
N PRO A 639 17.36 0.38 31.85
CA PRO A 639 18.26 0.63 30.73
C PRO A 639 17.84 -0.13 29.46
N THR A 640 18.31 0.34 28.32
CA THR A 640 18.31 -0.40 27.06
C THR A 640 19.48 -1.39 26.98
N ILE A 641 19.40 -2.38 26.09
CA ILE A 641 20.51 -3.31 25.87
C ILE A 641 21.75 -2.56 25.34
N THR A 642 21.54 -1.55 24.48
CA THR A 642 22.60 -0.67 23.98
C THR A 642 23.30 0.10 25.13
N GLU A 643 22.56 0.64 26.08
CA GLU A 643 23.13 1.31 27.25
C GLU A 643 23.88 0.34 28.15
N LEU A 644 23.33 -0.86 28.40
CA LEU A 644 24.01 -1.91 29.16
C LEU A 644 25.32 -2.33 28.50
N SER A 645 25.38 -2.42 27.16
CA SER A 645 26.61 -2.75 26.45
C SER A 645 27.75 -1.74 26.68
N LYS A 646 27.43 -0.53 27.14
CA LYS A 646 28.38 0.55 27.44
C LYS A 646 28.47 0.86 28.94
N ILE A 647 27.82 0.08 29.81
CA ILE A 647 27.74 0.33 31.25
C ILE A 647 29.11 0.38 31.93
N GLU A 648 30.08 -0.36 31.39
CA GLU A 648 31.46 -0.34 31.87
C GLU A 648 32.09 1.06 31.78
N GLN A 649 31.81 1.79 30.71
CA GLN A 649 32.36 3.13 30.48
C GLN A 649 31.77 4.17 31.44
N SER A 650 30.53 3.95 31.90
CA SER A 650 29.83 4.89 32.77
C SER A 650 30.03 4.61 34.26
N LEU A 651 30.17 3.34 34.65
CA LEU A 651 30.18 2.93 36.05
C LEU A 651 31.54 2.43 36.57
N LEU A 652 32.42 1.82 35.76
CA LEU A 652 33.66 1.24 36.30
C LEU A 652 34.60 2.26 36.92
N GLN A 653 34.71 3.46 36.32
CA GLN A 653 35.53 4.53 36.89
C GLN A 653 35.00 4.95 38.26
N LYS A 654 33.68 5.15 38.37
CA LYS A 654 33.03 5.51 39.64
C LYS A 654 33.17 4.42 40.69
N ILE A 655 33.05 3.14 40.32
CA ILE A 655 33.22 2.01 41.25
C ILE A 655 34.66 1.94 41.76
N ASN A 656 35.66 2.17 40.90
CA ASN A 656 37.06 2.17 41.31
C ASN A 656 37.38 3.31 42.30
N GLU A 657 36.68 4.44 42.22
CA GLU A 657 36.81 5.56 43.17
C GLU A 657 36.24 5.25 44.58
N LEU A 658 35.52 4.13 44.77
CA LEU A 658 34.91 3.72 46.05
C LEU A 658 35.80 2.80 46.90
N TYR A 659 36.99 2.43 46.43
CA TYR A 659 37.97 1.66 47.21
C TYR A 659 38.78 2.58 48.12
N PHE A 660 38.31 2.78 49.35
CA PHE A 660 38.99 3.60 50.34
C PHE A 660 39.90 2.77 51.25
N PRO A 661 41.02 3.34 51.77
CA PRO A 661 41.91 2.63 52.69
C PRO A 661 41.26 2.19 54.02
N ASP A 662 40.14 2.80 54.41
CA ASP A 662 39.38 2.54 55.62
C ASP A 662 38.18 1.58 55.39
N ASN A 663 38.01 1.03 54.18
CA ASN A 663 36.96 0.05 53.90
C ASN A 663 37.22 -1.27 54.66
N SER A 664 36.15 -1.87 55.21
CA SER A 664 36.25 -3.22 55.78
C SER A 664 36.53 -4.27 54.70
N LYS A 665 36.92 -5.49 55.12
CA LYS A 665 37.13 -6.60 54.19
C LYS A 665 35.83 -6.94 53.44
N GLU A 666 34.71 -6.96 54.16
CA GLU A 666 33.36 -7.23 53.64
C GLU A 666 32.92 -6.15 52.63
N GLU A 667 33.24 -4.88 52.88
CA GLU A 667 32.96 -3.77 51.97
C GLU A 667 33.73 -3.90 50.65
N ASN A 668 35.02 -4.24 50.72
CA ASN A 668 35.85 -4.45 49.53
C ASN A 668 35.48 -5.74 48.76
N ASP A 669 35.10 -6.80 49.48
CA ASP A 669 34.59 -8.04 48.88
C ASP A 669 33.27 -7.74 48.14
N TRP A 670 32.35 -6.98 48.74
CA TRP A 670 31.11 -6.56 48.08
C TRP A 670 31.36 -5.71 46.82
N LEU A 671 32.23 -4.70 46.89
CA LEU A 671 32.60 -3.85 45.73
C LEU A 671 33.17 -4.69 44.59
N THR A 672 33.96 -5.72 44.91
CA THR A 672 34.54 -6.64 43.92
C THR A 672 33.47 -7.47 43.22
N HIS A 673 32.50 -8.01 43.96
CA HIS A 673 31.36 -8.73 43.38
C HIS A 673 30.46 -7.82 42.54
N TYR A 674 30.16 -6.62 43.02
CA TYR A 674 29.37 -5.63 42.29
C TYR A 674 30.04 -5.22 40.98
N ARG A 675 31.35 -4.92 41.01
CA ARG A 675 32.16 -4.63 39.83
C ARG A 675 32.16 -5.79 38.82
N ALA A 676 32.29 -7.03 39.30
CA ALA A 676 32.23 -8.21 38.45
C ALA A 676 30.85 -8.36 37.78
N GLY A 677 29.76 -8.14 38.52
CA GLY A 677 28.39 -8.18 37.99
C GLY A 677 28.14 -7.11 36.92
N VAL A 678 28.60 -5.86 37.12
CA VAL A 678 28.49 -4.79 36.12
C VAL A 678 29.28 -5.11 34.84
N THR A 679 30.49 -5.66 34.98
CA THR A 679 31.32 -6.10 33.85
C THR A 679 30.63 -7.24 33.08
N GLU A 680 30.08 -8.21 33.81
CA GLU A 680 29.38 -9.35 33.21
C GLU A 680 28.11 -8.92 32.46
N SER A 681 27.35 -7.96 32.99
CA SER A 681 26.22 -7.35 32.27
C SER A 681 26.64 -6.72 30.95
N GLY A 682 27.69 -5.89 30.96
CA GLY A 682 28.22 -5.27 29.74
C GLY A 682 28.64 -6.31 28.72
N ARG A 683 29.30 -7.38 29.15
CA ARG A 683 29.70 -8.52 28.31
C ARG A 683 28.49 -9.25 27.71
N ARG A 684 27.47 -9.58 28.52
CA ARG A 684 26.25 -10.27 28.08
C ARG A 684 25.44 -9.42 27.10
N ALA A 685 25.27 -8.14 27.39
CA ALA A 685 24.60 -7.20 26.49
C ALA A 685 25.31 -7.09 25.13
N LYS A 686 26.66 -6.98 25.13
CA LYS A 686 27.44 -7.03 23.88
C LYS A 686 27.24 -8.35 23.12
N ALA A 687 27.23 -9.49 23.81
CA ALA A 687 27.03 -10.81 23.19
C ALA A 687 25.63 -10.96 22.57
N ILE A 688 24.60 -10.41 23.22
CA ILE A 688 23.23 -10.38 22.69
C ILE A 688 23.13 -9.50 21.45
N ILE A 689 23.72 -8.30 21.47
CA ILE A 689 23.78 -7.43 20.28
C ILE A 689 24.50 -8.12 19.12
N LEU A 690 25.62 -8.79 19.38
CA LEU A 690 26.33 -9.57 18.36
C LEU A 690 25.47 -10.72 17.81
N THR A 691 24.72 -11.41 18.66
CA THR A 691 23.79 -12.46 18.25
C THR A 691 22.69 -11.91 17.34
N ILE A 692 22.10 -10.77 17.70
CA ILE A 692 21.12 -10.06 16.86
C ILE A 692 21.73 -9.69 15.50
N GLN A 693 22.94 -9.13 15.48
CA GLN A 693 23.63 -8.77 14.24
C GLN A 693 23.89 -10.01 13.36
N GLN A 694 24.28 -11.14 13.96
CA GLN A 694 24.43 -12.40 13.23
C GLN A 694 23.10 -12.91 12.67
N LEU A 695 22.01 -12.84 13.45
CA LEU A 695 20.67 -13.21 12.98
C LEU A 695 20.22 -12.34 11.82
N VAL A 696 20.46 -11.03 11.88
CA VAL A 696 20.20 -10.07 10.80
C VAL A 696 20.95 -10.48 9.54
N LEU A 697 22.24 -10.81 9.63
CA LEU A 697 23.02 -11.29 8.48
C LEU A 697 22.46 -12.61 7.91
N LYS A 698 22.04 -13.54 8.76
CA LYS A 698 21.41 -14.80 8.33
C LYS A 698 20.08 -14.55 7.62
N CYS A 699 19.25 -13.61 8.09
CA CYS A 699 18.01 -13.20 7.42
C CYS A 699 18.30 -12.59 6.03
N VAL A 700 19.34 -11.76 5.92
CA VAL A 700 19.79 -11.21 4.63
C VAL A 700 20.27 -12.31 3.67
N GLN A 701 20.95 -13.34 4.17
CA GLN A 701 21.38 -14.49 3.37
C GLN A 701 20.21 -15.34 2.90
N LEU A 702 19.28 -15.67 3.79
CA LEU A 702 18.07 -16.45 3.47
C LEU A 702 17.11 -15.71 2.53
N SER A 703 17.19 -14.37 2.48
CA SER A 703 16.42 -13.55 1.54
C SER A 703 17.10 -13.39 0.17
N GLN A 704 18.24 -14.02 -0.09
CA GLN A 704 18.84 -14.08 -1.43
C GLN A 704 18.26 -15.25 -2.22
N MET A 705 17.22 -14.97 -3.00
CA MET A 705 16.52 -15.92 -3.87
C MET A 705 16.72 -15.56 -5.36
N GLU A 706 16.82 -16.56 -6.24
CA GLU A 706 16.96 -16.39 -7.69
C GLU A 706 15.62 -16.48 -8.42
N PHE A 707 15.04 -15.34 -8.84
CA PHE A 707 13.73 -15.34 -9.50
C PHE A 707 13.76 -15.65 -11.01
N ASP A 708 14.94 -15.72 -11.66
CA ASP A 708 15.05 -15.85 -13.12
C ASP A 708 14.33 -17.08 -13.70
N PHE A 709 14.31 -18.20 -12.99
CA PHE A 709 13.63 -19.43 -13.45
C PHE A 709 12.11 -19.40 -13.27
N LEU A 710 11.60 -18.54 -12.38
CA LEU A 710 10.16 -18.30 -12.18
C LEU A 710 9.65 -17.14 -13.04
N TYR A 711 10.55 -16.33 -13.59
CA TYR A 711 10.21 -15.10 -14.31
C TYR A 711 10.06 -15.31 -15.81
N ASP A 712 8.97 -14.79 -16.36
CA ASP A 712 8.77 -14.71 -17.81
C ASP A 712 9.12 -13.32 -18.31
N ARG A 713 10.19 -13.23 -19.11
CA ARG A 713 10.71 -11.95 -19.60
C ARG A 713 9.82 -11.32 -20.67
N THR A 714 8.98 -12.09 -21.33
CA THR A 714 8.08 -11.60 -22.39
C THR A 714 6.83 -10.99 -21.76
N GLN A 715 6.25 -11.66 -20.77
CA GLN A 715 5.05 -11.17 -20.08
C GLN A 715 5.35 -10.21 -18.93
N HIS A 716 6.60 -10.20 -18.43
CA HIS A 716 7.00 -9.55 -17.19
C HIS A 716 6.25 -10.06 -15.94
N LEU A 717 5.81 -11.31 -15.97
CA LEU A 717 5.08 -11.96 -14.88
C LEU A 717 5.89 -13.10 -14.25
N LEU A 718 5.53 -13.48 -13.03
CA LEU A 718 6.03 -14.70 -12.40
C LEU A 718 5.04 -15.83 -12.63
N THR A 719 5.55 -17.03 -12.89
CA THR A 719 4.73 -18.24 -12.93
C THR A 719 4.21 -18.61 -11.53
N ILE A 720 3.19 -19.48 -11.44
CA ILE A 720 2.67 -19.97 -10.15
C ILE A 720 3.74 -20.70 -9.36
N GLY A 721 4.52 -21.54 -10.02
CA GLY A 721 5.67 -22.20 -9.42
C GLY A 721 6.47 -23.07 -10.36
N TYR A 722 7.31 -23.91 -9.77
CA TYR A 722 8.29 -24.72 -10.47
C TYR A 722 8.45 -26.08 -9.80
N ASN A 723 8.32 -27.15 -10.58
CA ASN A 723 8.63 -28.50 -10.14
C ASN A 723 10.13 -28.75 -10.32
N ALA A 724 10.86 -28.86 -9.21
CA ALA A 724 12.31 -29.06 -9.21
C ALA A 724 12.75 -30.50 -9.51
N GLU A 725 11.87 -31.49 -9.32
CA GLU A 725 12.13 -32.89 -9.71
C GLU A 725 12.03 -33.06 -11.24
N GLU A 726 11.02 -32.44 -11.86
CA GLU A 726 10.79 -32.50 -13.31
C GLU A 726 11.55 -31.42 -14.08
N HIS A 727 12.23 -30.50 -13.38
CA HIS A 727 12.82 -29.28 -13.92
C HIS A 727 11.87 -28.45 -14.79
N ARG A 728 10.58 -28.44 -14.42
CA ARG A 728 9.50 -27.89 -15.23
C ARG A 728 8.86 -26.69 -14.55
N ARG A 729 8.72 -25.60 -15.30
CA ARG A 729 7.98 -24.40 -14.91
C ARG A 729 6.49 -24.59 -15.22
N ASP A 730 5.61 -24.04 -14.40
CA ASP A 730 4.19 -24.05 -14.70
C ASP A 730 3.86 -23.16 -15.90
N ASN A 731 2.73 -23.45 -16.54
CA ASN A 731 2.22 -22.69 -17.69
C ASN A 731 1.31 -21.52 -17.28
N SER A 732 0.95 -21.43 -16.00
CA SER A 732 0.10 -20.38 -15.44
C SER A 732 0.93 -19.30 -14.75
N TYR A 733 0.38 -18.09 -14.66
CA TYR A 733 1.08 -16.90 -14.15
C TYR A 733 0.24 -16.15 -13.12
N TYR A 734 0.93 -15.47 -12.19
CA TYR A 734 0.29 -14.49 -11.32
C TYR A 734 0.17 -13.16 -12.05
N ASP A 735 -1.01 -12.88 -12.56
CA ASP A 735 -1.30 -11.79 -13.47
C ASP A 735 -2.29 -10.76 -12.89
N LEU A 736 -2.66 -10.82 -11.61
CA LEU A 736 -3.61 -9.88 -10.98
C LEU A 736 -2.97 -9.06 -9.86
N LEU A 737 -3.31 -7.76 -9.79
CA LEU A 737 -2.87 -6.89 -8.69
C LEU A 737 -3.60 -7.22 -7.37
N ALA A 738 -4.85 -7.65 -7.45
CA ALA A 738 -5.61 -8.17 -6.32
C ALA A 738 -5.28 -9.65 -6.07
N SER A 739 -4.05 -9.88 -5.63
CA SER A 739 -3.56 -11.19 -5.20
C SER A 739 -2.50 -10.99 -4.11
N GLU A 740 -2.35 -12.00 -3.28
CA GLU A 740 -1.26 -12.21 -2.34
C GLU A 740 0.12 -12.17 -3.02
N ALA A 741 0.23 -12.62 -4.27
CA ALA A 741 1.46 -12.63 -5.07
C ALA A 741 2.03 -11.23 -5.36
N ARG A 742 1.24 -10.16 -5.13
CA ARG A 742 1.74 -8.79 -5.24
C ARG A 742 2.87 -8.52 -4.25
N LEU A 743 2.87 -9.17 -3.08
CA LEU A 743 3.97 -9.03 -2.12
C LEU A 743 5.28 -9.54 -2.76
N THR A 744 5.26 -10.73 -3.37
CA THR A 744 6.41 -11.31 -4.08
C THR A 744 6.96 -10.36 -5.13
N THR A 745 6.08 -9.86 -6.01
CA THR A 745 6.47 -8.94 -7.09
C THR A 745 7.08 -7.65 -6.52
N PHE A 746 6.48 -7.10 -5.47
CA PHE A 746 6.96 -5.89 -4.81
C PHE A 746 8.35 -6.08 -4.19
N VAL A 747 8.56 -7.13 -3.38
CA VAL A 747 9.84 -7.34 -2.69
C VAL A 747 10.96 -7.69 -3.67
N ALA A 748 10.66 -8.43 -4.73
CA ALA A 748 11.63 -8.75 -5.77
C ALA A 748 12.05 -7.50 -6.55
N ILE A 749 11.15 -6.54 -6.80
CA ILE A 749 11.49 -5.22 -7.35
C ILE A 749 12.32 -4.40 -6.36
N ALA A 750 11.94 -4.38 -5.08
CA ALA A 750 12.64 -3.66 -4.03
C ALA A 750 14.11 -4.12 -3.88
N GLN A 751 14.37 -5.42 -4.03
CA GLN A 751 15.71 -6.01 -4.05
C GLN A 751 16.44 -5.87 -5.41
N GLY A 752 15.77 -5.39 -6.46
CA GLY A 752 16.33 -5.28 -7.80
C GLY A 752 16.47 -6.60 -8.56
N LYS A 753 15.75 -7.65 -8.14
CA LYS A 753 15.70 -8.95 -8.81
C LYS A 753 14.73 -8.94 -10.00
N LEU A 754 13.68 -8.11 -9.94
CA LEU A 754 12.74 -7.90 -11.03
C LEU A 754 12.68 -6.44 -11.46
N PRO A 755 12.41 -6.17 -12.74
CA PRO A 755 12.21 -4.81 -13.23
C PRO A 755 10.85 -4.24 -12.74
N GLN A 756 10.77 -2.93 -12.56
CA GLN A 756 9.56 -2.24 -12.09
C GLN A 756 8.33 -2.50 -12.99
N GLN A 757 8.56 -2.78 -14.28
CA GLN A 757 7.55 -3.17 -15.26
C GLN A 757 6.68 -4.34 -14.79
N SER A 758 7.25 -5.27 -14.01
CA SER A 758 6.52 -6.44 -13.50
C SER A 758 5.34 -6.04 -12.60
N TRP A 759 5.49 -4.96 -11.81
CA TRP A 759 4.37 -4.43 -11.02
C TRP A 759 3.24 -3.90 -11.89
N PHE A 760 3.57 -3.24 -13.00
CA PHE A 760 2.60 -2.69 -13.94
C PHE A 760 2.04 -3.72 -14.94
N ALA A 761 2.66 -4.90 -15.05
CA ALA A 761 2.16 -6.03 -15.81
C ALA A 761 0.98 -6.73 -15.12
N LEU A 762 0.88 -6.64 -13.78
CA LEU A 762 -0.27 -7.15 -13.05
C LEU A 762 -1.59 -6.52 -13.57
N GLY A 763 -2.66 -7.29 -13.60
CA GLY A 763 -3.95 -6.90 -14.11
C GLY A 763 -4.68 -5.99 -13.12
N ARG A 764 -5.21 -4.88 -13.61
CA ARG A 764 -6.12 -3.99 -12.86
C ARG A 764 -7.56 -4.21 -13.32
N GLN A 765 -8.01 -5.46 -13.33
CA GLN A 765 -9.38 -5.78 -13.74
C GLN A 765 -10.35 -5.25 -12.69
N LEU A 766 -11.30 -4.39 -13.12
CA LEU A 766 -12.21 -3.68 -12.22
C LEU A 766 -13.65 -4.13 -12.39
N THR A 767 -14.32 -4.32 -11.26
CA THR A 767 -15.78 -4.41 -11.14
C THR A 767 -16.31 -3.23 -10.34
N ASN A 768 -17.62 -3.02 -10.33
CA ASN A 768 -18.28 -2.00 -9.52
C ASN A 768 -19.29 -2.61 -8.55
N ILE A 769 -19.30 -2.08 -7.32
CA ILE A 769 -20.45 -2.19 -6.42
C ILE A 769 -21.02 -0.79 -6.25
N GLY A 770 -22.21 -0.56 -6.82
CA GLY A 770 -22.78 0.79 -6.93
C GLY A 770 -21.87 1.72 -7.74
N THR A 771 -21.20 2.67 -7.08
CA THR A 771 -20.32 3.67 -7.73
C THR A 771 -18.83 3.53 -7.38
N THR A 772 -18.42 2.47 -6.67
CA THR A 772 -17.03 2.30 -6.21
C THR A 772 -16.33 1.19 -7.01
N PRO A 773 -15.20 1.50 -7.69
CA PRO A 773 -14.42 0.49 -8.40
C PRO A 773 -13.65 -0.41 -7.42
N ILE A 774 -13.60 -1.71 -7.73
CA ILE A 774 -12.98 -2.77 -6.94
C ILE A 774 -12.16 -3.65 -7.87
N LEU A 775 -10.93 -3.96 -7.48
CA LEU A 775 -10.14 -4.95 -8.21
C LEU A 775 -10.72 -6.37 -8.02
N LEU A 776 -10.86 -7.11 -9.11
CA LEU A 776 -11.20 -8.53 -9.08
C LEU A 776 -9.96 -9.37 -8.74
N SER A 777 -10.11 -10.33 -7.84
CA SER A 777 -9.11 -11.38 -7.61
C SER A 777 -9.49 -12.66 -8.38
N TRP A 778 -8.69 -13.71 -8.32
CA TRP A 778 -9.01 -14.94 -9.02
C TRP A 778 -10.19 -15.66 -8.34
N SER A 779 -10.07 -15.91 -7.04
CA SER A 779 -11.07 -16.68 -6.29
C SER A 779 -12.13 -15.81 -5.60
N GLY A 780 -11.93 -14.50 -5.50
CA GLY A 780 -12.77 -13.62 -4.69
C GLY A 780 -12.60 -13.84 -3.18
N SER A 781 -11.53 -14.54 -2.78
CA SER A 781 -11.22 -14.86 -1.39
C SER A 781 -10.65 -13.63 -0.68
N MET A 782 -11.01 -13.43 0.58
CA MET A 782 -10.65 -12.20 1.28
C MET A 782 -9.14 -12.10 1.57
N PHE A 783 -8.44 -13.23 1.73
CA PHE A 783 -6.99 -13.22 1.96
C PHE A 783 -6.20 -12.62 0.79
N GLU A 784 -6.62 -12.83 -0.47
CA GLU A 784 -5.94 -12.32 -1.68
C GLU A 784 -5.80 -10.79 -1.60
N TYR A 785 -6.75 -10.14 -0.93
CA TYR A 785 -6.77 -8.72 -0.69
C TYR A 785 -6.05 -8.29 0.59
N LEU A 786 -6.25 -9.01 1.69
CA LEU A 786 -5.87 -8.56 3.03
C LEU A 786 -4.52 -9.11 3.52
N MET A 787 -4.09 -10.30 3.10
CA MET A 787 -2.84 -10.90 3.56
C MET A 787 -1.62 -9.99 3.31
N PRO A 788 -1.46 -9.34 2.14
CA PRO A 788 -0.31 -8.45 1.96
C PRO A 788 -0.30 -7.24 2.91
N LEU A 789 -1.46 -6.83 3.45
CA LEU A 789 -1.54 -5.72 4.42
C LEU A 789 -0.92 -6.06 5.77
N LEU A 790 -0.61 -7.32 6.05
CA LEU A 790 0.09 -7.71 7.28
C LEU A 790 1.47 -7.04 7.38
N VAL A 791 2.15 -6.85 6.24
CA VAL A 791 3.48 -6.22 6.17
C VAL A 791 3.54 -5.01 5.23
N MET A 792 2.74 -4.96 4.16
CA MET A 792 2.77 -3.85 3.21
C MET A 792 1.95 -2.67 3.73
N PRO A 793 2.50 -1.45 3.78
CA PRO A 793 1.74 -0.28 4.17
C PRO A 793 0.64 0.05 3.15
N SER A 794 -0.51 0.46 3.65
CA SER A 794 -1.61 0.98 2.83
C SER A 794 -1.67 2.50 2.90
N TYR A 795 -1.94 3.15 1.76
CA TYR A 795 -2.05 4.60 1.67
C TYR A 795 -3.49 4.99 1.33
N LYS A 796 -4.06 5.94 2.08
CA LYS A 796 -5.45 6.34 1.89
C LYS A 796 -5.71 6.93 0.52
N ASN A 797 -6.93 6.72 0.01
CA ASN A 797 -7.38 7.21 -1.29
C ASN A 797 -6.58 6.63 -2.48
N THR A 798 -5.94 5.49 -2.28
CA THR A 798 -5.34 4.70 -3.37
C THR A 798 -6.30 3.62 -3.87
N LEU A 799 -6.00 3.06 -5.03
CA LEU A 799 -6.78 1.95 -5.60
C LEU A 799 -6.86 0.74 -4.65
N LEU A 800 -5.73 0.37 -4.02
CA LEU A 800 -5.66 -0.75 -3.09
C LEU A 800 -6.46 -0.47 -1.80
N ASP A 801 -6.31 0.73 -1.20
CA ASP A 801 -7.07 1.13 -0.01
C ASP A 801 -8.59 1.15 -0.26
N GLN A 802 -9.01 1.65 -1.43
CA GLN A 802 -10.43 1.64 -1.79
C GLN A 802 -10.95 0.22 -2.00
N THR A 803 -10.16 -0.62 -2.68
CA THR A 803 -10.51 -2.02 -2.97
C THR A 803 -10.74 -2.80 -1.68
N THR A 804 -9.82 -2.75 -0.72
CA THR A 804 -9.91 -3.50 0.52
C THR A 804 -11.14 -3.11 1.34
N LYS A 805 -11.44 -1.79 1.43
CA LYS A 805 -12.67 -1.28 2.07
C LYS A 805 -13.95 -1.71 1.36
N ALA A 806 -13.91 -1.84 0.04
CA ALA A 806 -15.07 -2.22 -0.76
C ALA A 806 -15.33 -3.74 -0.70
N VAL A 807 -14.26 -4.55 -0.65
CA VAL A 807 -14.33 -6.01 -0.44
C VAL A 807 -15.02 -6.34 0.88
N ILE A 808 -14.63 -5.71 1.99
CA ILE A 808 -15.29 -5.93 3.30
C ILE A 808 -16.77 -5.53 3.24
N ARG A 809 -17.10 -4.40 2.61
CA ARG A 809 -18.51 -3.99 2.44
C ARG A 809 -19.33 -5.03 1.67
N LYS A 810 -18.75 -5.63 0.61
CA LYS A 810 -19.40 -6.68 -0.17
C LYS A 810 -19.57 -7.97 0.62
N GLN A 811 -18.57 -8.38 1.39
CA GLN A 811 -18.64 -9.52 2.31
C GLN A 811 -19.80 -9.36 3.30
N ILE A 812 -19.89 -8.19 3.96
CA ILE A 812 -20.97 -7.86 4.89
C ILE A 812 -22.34 -7.87 4.18
N GLU A 813 -22.46 -7.26 3.01
CA GLU A 813 -23.71 -7.24 2.25
C GLU A 813 -24.16 -8.65 1.85
N TYR A 814 -23.22 -9.47 1.37
CA TYR A 814 -23.48 -10.84 0.92
C TYR A 814 -23.93 -11.75 2.05
N ALA A 815 -23.25 -11.68 3.21
CA ALA A 815 -23.60 -12.44 4.40
C ALA A 815 -24.95 -12.00 5.00
N ARG A 816 -25.22 -10.68 5.04
CA ARG A 816 -26.50 -10.13 5.52
C ARG A 816 -27.69 -10.63 4.69
N LYS A 817 -27.54 -10.75 3.36
CA LYS A 817 -28.60 -11.31 2.49
C LYS A 817 -28.93 -12.77 2.81
N ARG A 818 -28.02 -13.50 3.45
CA ARG A 818 -28.16 -14.92 3.83
C ARG A 818 -28.42 -15.14 5.32
N GLY A 819 -28.40 -14.08 6.13
CA GLY A 819 -28.64 -14.16 7.57
C GLY A 819 -27.55 -14.91 8.34
N ILE A 820 -26.30 -14.86 7.88
CA ILE A 820 -25.14 -15.49 8.52
C ILE A 820 -24.05 -14.46 8.85
N PRO A 821 -23.07 -14.80 9.73
CA PRO A 821 -21.86 -14.00 9.91
C PRO A 821 -21.08 -13.84 8.59
N TRP A 822 -20.25 -12.80 8.49
CA TRP A 822 -19.39 -12.59 7.31
C TRP A 822 -17.95 -13.09 7.54
N GLY A 823 -17.16 -13.16 6.47
CA GLY A 823 -15.78 -13.62 6.49
C GLY A 823 -15.56 -14.85 5.63
N ILE A 824 -15.79 -14.75 4.32
CA ILE A 824 -15.56 -15.84 3.37
C ILE A 824 -14.15 -15.73 2.81
N SER A 825 -13.36 -16.77 3.00
CA SER A 825 -11.99 -16.91 2.51
C SER A 825 -11.64 -18.40 2.40
N GLU A 826 -10.51 -18.73 1.78
CA GLU A 826 -9.92 -20.06 1.78
C GLU A 826 -9.83 -20.64 3.19
N SER A 827 -10.25 -21.89 3.34
CA SER A 827 -10.32 -22.55 4.65
C SER A 827 -10.58 -24.04 4.51
N GLY A 828 -10.48 -24.75 5.64
CA GLY A 828 -11.07 -26.08 5.79
C GLY A 828 -12.61 -26.04 5.67
N TYR A 829 -13.22 -27.13 5.23
CA TYR A 829 -14.69 -27.24 5.13
C TYR A 829 -15.18 -28.64 5.52
N ASN A 830 -16.51 -28.83 5.61
CA ASN A 830 -17.10 -30.07 6.11
C ASN A 830 -17.06 -31.22 5.09
N MET A 831 -15.84 -31.63 4.72
CA MET A 831 -15.55 -32.80 3.92
C MET A 831 -14.20 -33.36 4.36
N VAL A 832 -14.10 -34.67 4.52
CA VAL A 832 -12.89 -35.35 4.98
C VAL A 832 -12.36 -36.33 3.95
N ASP A 833 -11.04 -36.53 3.90
CA ASP A 833 -10.42 -37.59 3.10
C ASP A 833 -10.60 -38.98 3.74
N ALA A 834 -10.08 -40.01 3.08
CA ALA A 834 -10.06 -41.39 3.57
C ALA A 834 -9.33 -41.55 4.93
N ASN A 835 -8.46 -40.61 5.30
CA ASN A 835 -7.75 -40.59 6.56
C ASN A 835 -8.44 -39.73 7.63
N LEU A 836 -9.64 -39.22 7.36
CA LEU A 836 -10.43 -38.34 8.22
C LEU A 836 -9.80 -36.96 8.47
N ASN A 837 -9.00 -36.45 7.53
CA ASN A 837 -8.53 -35.06 7.55
C ASN A 837 -9.51 -34.16 6.80
N TYR A 838 -9.85 -33.00 7.37
CA TYR A 838 -10.60 -31.98 6.65
C TYR A 838 -9.91 -31.55 5.36
N GLN A 839 -10.70 -31.41 4.30
CA GLN A 839 -10.25 -30.88 3.03
C GLN A 839 -10.19 -29.35 3.08
N TYR A 840 -9.36 -28.78 2.22
CA TYR A 840 -9.11 -27.34 2.12
C TYR A 840 -9.47 -26.81 0.73
N HIS A 841 -10.11 -25.65 0.66
CA HIS A 841 -10.52 -25.07 -0.62
C HIS A 841 -10.57 -23.53 -0.58
N PRO A 842 -10.25 -22.82 -1.69
CA PRO A 842 -10.51 -21.39 -1.81
C PRO A 842 -12.00 -21.09 -2.00
N PHE A 843 -12.55 -20.31 -1.08
CA PHE A 843 -13.92 -19.77 -1.12
C PHE A 843 -13.89 -18.25 -1.34
N GLY A 844 -14.91 -17.71 -2.01
CA GLY A 844 -14.99 -16.28 -2.29
C GLY A 844 -16.42 -15.80 -2.49
N VAL A 845 -16.58 -14.48 -2.56
CA VAL A 845 -17.90 -13.87 -2.73
C VAL A 845 -18.18 -13.62 -4.22
N PRO A 846 -19.38 -13.99 -4.72
CA PRO A 846 -19.81 -13.66 -6.08
C PRO A 846 -19.65 -12.18 -6.42
N GLY A 847 -19.04 -11.94 -7.58
CA GLY A 847 -18.71 -10.60 -8.07
C GLY A 847 -17.40 -10.00 -7.54
N LEU A 848 -16.64 -10.74 -6.71
CA LEU A 848 -15.26 -10.38 -6.35
C LEU A 848 -14.19 -11.24 -7.04
N GLY A 849 -14.55 -12.44 -7.50
CA GLY A 849 -13.63 -13.39 -8.16
C GLY A 849 -14.01 -13.70 -9.61
N PHE A 850 -13.02 -14.16 -10.39
CA PHE A 850 -13.21 -14.73 -11.74
C PHE A 850 -13.72 -16.17 -11.73
N LYS A 851 -13.38 -16.94 -10.68
CA LYS A 851 -13.80 -18.33 -10.52
C LYS A 851 -15.33 -18.47 -10.63
N ARG A 852 -15.80 -19.45 -11.39
CA ARG A 852 -17.24 -19.79 -11.49
C ARG A 852 -17.71 -20.55 -10.24
N GLY A 853 -19.01 -20.52 -9.95
CA GLY A 853 -19.60 -21.28 -8.84
C GLY A 853 -19.36 -20.69 -7.43
N LEU A 854 -18.87 -19.45 -7.32
CA LEU A 854 -18.63 -18.80 -6.01
C LEU A 854 -19.89 -18.68 -5.13
N GLY A 855 -21.08 -18.82 -5.70
CA GLY A 855 -22.34 -18.79 -4.96
C GLY A 855 -22.76 -20.14 -4.36
N GLU A 856 -22.10 -21.23 -4.75
CA GLU A 856 -22.50 -22.61 -4.39
C GLU A 856 -22.06 -23.00 -2.98
N ASP A 857 -20.88 -22.53 -2.56
CA ASP A 857 -20.31 -22.82 -1.25
C ASP A 857 -20.53 -21.64 -0.28
N LEU A 858 -20.88 -21.96 0.97
CA LEU A 858 -21.11 -20.97 2.00
C LEU A 858 -20.32 -21.31 3.26
N VAL A 859 -19.02 -21.04 3.23
CA VAL A 859 -18.08 -21.33 4.32
C VAL A 859 -17.54 -20.04 4.91
N ILE A 860 -17.73 -19.84 6.21
CA ILE A 860 -17.25 -18.68 6.96
C ILE A 860 -15.96 -19.06 7.68
N SER A 861 -14.89 -18.32 7.44
CA SER A 861 -13.59 -18.48 8.09
C SER A 861 -13.33 -17.33 9.07
N PRO A 862 -13.39 -17.56 10.39
CA PRO A 862 -13.24 -16.50 11.39
C PRO A 862 -11.94 -15.69 11.28
N TYR A 863 -10.82 -16.31 10.91
CA TYR A 863 -9.54 -15.61 10.74
C TYR A 863 -9.63 -14.47 9.72
N SER A 864 -10.49 -14.61 8.71
CA SER A 864 -10.69 -13.60 7.68
C SER A 864 -11.42 -12.37 8.27
N THR A 865 -12.37 -12.57 9.17
CA THR A 865 -12.96 -11.49 9.97
C THR A 865 -11.91 -10.81 10.85
N VAL A 866 -11.01 -11.58 11.47
CA VAL A 866 -9.91 -11.02 12.27
C VAL A 866 -9.00 -10.15 11.39
N MET A 867 -8.65 -10.56 10.18
CA MET A 867 -7.91 -9.71 9.23
C MET A 867 -8.67 -8.43 8.86
N GLY A 868 -10.00 -8.47 8.83
CA GLY A 868 -10.87 -7.31 8.65
C GLY A 868 -10.61 -6.17 9.65
N LEU A 869 -10.07 -6.47 10.84
CA LEU A 869 -9.68 -5.48 11.85
C LEU A 869 -8.65 -4.46 11.31
N MET A 870 -7.84 -4.82 10.31
CA MET A 870 -6.85 -3.91 9.72
C MET A 870 -7.49 -2.79 8.89
N VAL A 871 -8.74 -2.97 8.45
CA VAL A 871 -9.41 -2.08 7.48
C VAL A 871 -10.71 -1.49 8.05
N SER A 872 -11.54 -2.32 8.68
CA SER A 872 -12.83 -1.94 9.27
C SER A 872 -12.95 -2.50 10.71
N PRO A 873 -12.27 -1.87 11.69
CA PRO A 873 -12.17 -2.40 13.05
C PRO A 873 -13.51 -2.63 13.74
N LYS A 874 -14.45 -1.70 13.58
CA LYS A 874 -15.74 -1.74 14.27
C LYS A 874 -16.60 -2.90 13.77
N GLU A 875 -16.81 -2.97 12.45
CA GLU A 875 -17.62 -3.98 11.80
C GLU A 875 -17.05 -5.39 12.00
N SER A 876 -15.72 -5.50 12.04
CA SER A 876 -15.02 -6.77 12.29
C SER A 876 -15.17 -7.19 13.75
N TYR A 877 -15.01 -6.27 14.71
CA TYR A 877 -15.25 -6.56 16.12
C TYR A 877 -16.69 -7.03 16.37
N ASP A 878 -17.68 -6.32 15.82
CA ASP A 878 -19.10 -6.66 15.99
C ASP A 878 -19.39 -8.08 15.46
N ASN A 879 -18.79 -8.48 14.33
CA ASN A 879 -18.92 -9.84 13.79
C ASN A 879 -18.18 -10.89 14.62
N LEU A 880 -17.01 -10.57 15.18
CA LEU A 880 -16.29 -11.48 16.09
C LEU A 880 -17.08 -11.74 17.37
N GLN A 881 -17.83 -10.75 17.88
CA GLN A 881 -18.73 -10.99 19.02
C GLN A 881 -19.84 -11.97 18.67
N VAL A 882 -20.46 -11.83 17.49
CA VAL A 882 -21.48 -12.81 17.02
C VAL A 882 -20.88 -14.22 16.94
N LEU A 883 -19.72 -14.37 16.29
CA LEU A 883 -19.03 -15.66 16.17
C LEU A 883 -18.68 -16.26 17.55
N LYS A 884 -18.33 -15.42 18.53
CA LYS A 884 -18.05 -15.86 19.90
C LYS A 884 -19.32 -16.30 20.63
N GLU A 885 -20.39 -15.52 20.53
CA GLU A 885 -21.70 -15.82 21.16
C GLU A 885 -22.30 -17.12 20.61
N ASP A 886 -22.07 -17.41 19.32
CA ASP A 886 -22.46 -18.66 18.66
C ASP A 886 -21.56 -19.87 19.04
N GLY A 887 -20.50 -19.65 19.82
CA GLY A 887 -19.65 -20.72 20.36
C GLY A 887 -18.54 -21.22 19.42
N PHE A 888 -18.11 -20.39 18.45
CA PHE A 888 -17.06 -20.77 17.49
C PHE A 888 -15.62 -20.48 17.96
N GLU A 889 -15.44 -20.12 19.23
CA GLU A 889 -14.14 -19.87 19.86
C GLU A 889 -13.66 -21.11 20.63
N GLY A 890 -12.47 -21.62 20.29
CA GLY A 890 -11.79 -22.74 20.94
C GLY A 890 -10.57 -22.33 21.77
N ARG A 891 -9.70 -23.30 22.07
CA ARG A 891 -8.52 -23.11 22.94
C ARG A 891 -7.52 -22.09 22.38
N TYR A 892 -7.27 -22.15 21.07
CA TYR A 892 -6.30 -21.31 20.37
C TYR A 892 -6.92 -20.10 19.68
N GLY A 893 -8.11 -19.66 20.12
CA GLY A 893 -8.91 -18.64 19.44
C GLY A 893 -10.01 -19.29 18.59
N PHE A 894 -10.47 -18.63 17.52
CA PHE A 894 -11.54 -19.16 16.68
C PHE A 894 -11.13 -20.43 15.93
N PHE A 895 -12.07 -21.36 15.79
CA PHE A 895 -11.91 -22.53 14.92
C PHE A 895 -11.73 -22.12 13.45
N GLU A 896 -11.19 -23.05 12.66
CA GLU A 896 -10.84 -22.85 11.26
C GLU A 896 -11.97 -22.27 10.41
N ALA A 897 -13.15 -22.89 10.47
CA ALA A 897 -14.29 -22.48 9.65
C ALA A 897 -15.65 -22.98 10.19
N ILE A 898 -16.71 -22.40 9.65
CA ILE A 898 -18.10 -22.78 9.83
C ILE A 898 -18.72 -22.97 8.44
N ASP A 899 -19.11 -24.20 8.11
CA ASP A 899 -19.71 -24.55 6.83
C ASP A 899 -21.24 -24.53 6.93
N TYR A 900 -21.87 -23.62 6.18
CA TYR A 900 -23.31 -23.45 6.03
C TYR A 900 -23.84 -24.06 4.73
N THR A 901 -23.01 -24.78 3.96
CA THR A 901 -23.35 -25.29 2.63
C THR A 901 -24.37 -26.43 2.74
N PRO A 902 -25.62 -26.27 2.23
CA PRO A 902 -26.69 -27.23 2.48
C PRO A 902 -26.40 -28.67 2.03
N SER A 903 -25.63 -28.85 0.95
CA SER A 903 -25.27 -30.16 0.41
C SER A 903 -24.29 -30.94 1.31
N ARG A 904 -23.57 -30.27 2.21
CA ARG A 904 -22.58 -30.86 3.13
C ARG A 904 -23.10 -31.03 4.56
N LEU A 905 -24.37 -30.71 4.81
CA LEU A 905 -24.97 -30.76 6.15
C LEU A 905 -25.90 -31.96 6.31
N LEU A 906 -25.94 -32.50 7.53
CA LEU A 906 -26.93 -33.52 7.89
C LEU A 906 -28.33 -32.91 7.96
N ARG A 907 -29.38 -33.73 7.79
CA ARG A 907 -30.77 -33.26 7.93
C ARG A 907 -30.98 -32.62 9.31
N LYS A 908 -31.53 -31.39 9.34
CA LYS A 908 -31.78 -30.54 10.52
C LYS A 908 -30.54 -29.85 11.12
N GLN A 909 -29.37 -30.01 10.52
CA GLN A 909 -28.18 -29.25 10.90
C GLN A 909 -28.16 -27.91 10.13
N ASN A 910 -27.95 -26.80 10.84
CA ASN A 910 -27.89 -25.46 10.23
C ASN A 910 -26.47 -25.08 9.79
N TYR A 911 -25.45 -25.66 10.41
CA TYR A 911 -24.04 -25.49 10.09
C TYR A 911 -23.18 -26.62 10.66
N ALA A 912 -21.96 -26.80 10.15
CA ALA A 912 -20.93 -27.67 10.72
C ALA A 912 -19.68 -26.83 11.08
N VAL A 913 -19.08 -27.10 12.24
CA VAL A 913 -17.87 -26.41 12.70
C VAL A 913 -16.65 -27.25 12.39
N ILE A 914 -15.68 -26.66 11.72
CA ILE A 914 -14.42 -27.31 11.36
C ILE A 914 -13.47 -27.06 12.53
N LYS A 915 -13.42 -28.00 13.48
CA LYS A 915 -12.58 -27.91 14.68
C LYS A 915 -11.12 -28.25 14.38
N SER A 916 -10.48 -27.38 13.62
CA SER A 916 -9.04 -27.38 13.37
C SER A 916 -8.47 -25.97 13.49
N PHE A 917 -7.15 -25.87 13.46
CA PHE A 917 -6.41 -24.61 13.47
C PHE A 917 -5.24 -24.72 12.50
N MET A 918 -5.11 -23.78 11.58
CA MET A 918 -4.00 -23.72 10.63
C MET A 918 -2.97 -22.66 11.03
N ALA A 919 -1.68 -22.99 10.90
CA ALA A 919 -0.61 -22.09 11.36
C ALA A 919 -0.63 -20.73 10.67
N HIS A 920 -0.86 -20.67 9.37
CA HIS A 920 -0.95 -19.39 8.66
C HIS A 920 -2.19 -18.59 9.08
N HIS A 921 -3.37 -19.20 9.24
CA HIS A 921 -4.57 -18.50 9.73
C HIS A 921 -4.37 -17.93 11.15
N GLN A 922 -3.69 -18.67 12.03
CA GLN A 922 -3.32 -18.20 13.36
C GLN A 922 -2.31 -17.04 13.29
N GLY A 923 -1.27 -17.16 12.46
CA GLY A 923 -0.27 -16.10 12.28
C GLY A 923 -0.88 -14.82 11.70
N MET A 924 -1.70 -14.93 10.65
CA MET A 924 -2.39 -13.78 10.05
C MET A 924 -3.33 -13.10 11.05
N SER A 925 -4.10 -13.89 11.82
CA SER A 925 -4.97 -13.36 12.89
C SER A 925 -4.17 -12.61 13.95
N PHE A 926 -3.04 -13.17 14.40
CA PHE A 926 -2.23 -12.56 15.44
C PHE A 926 -1.64 -11.22 15.01
N LEU A 927 -1.07 -11.19 13.80
CA LEU A 927 -0.51 -9.98 13.20
C LEU A 927 -1.59 -8.93 12.93
N ALA A 928 -2.80 -9.31 12.52
CA ALA A 928 -3.91 -8.39 12.30
C ALA A 928 -4.39 -7.72 13.58
N ILE A 929 -4.46 -8.46 14.70
CA ILE A 929 -4.78 -7.86 16.01
C ILE A 929 -3.66 -6.92 16.43
N SER A 930 -2.40 -7.32 16.25
CA SER A 930 -1.23 -6.47 16.52
C SER A 930 -1.22 -5.20 15.67
N HIS A 931 -1.61 -5.29 14.40
CA HIS A 931 -1.72 -4.14 13.51
C HIS A 931 -2.65 -3.08 14.10
N LEU A 932 -3.78 -3.49 14.67
CA LEU A 932 -4.74 -2.59 15.27
C LEU A 932 -4.29 -2.04 16.64
N LEU A 933 -3.82 -2.92 17.53
CA LEU A 933 -3.54 -2.58 18.93
C LEU A 933 -2.15 -1.99 19.16
N ASN A 934 -1.14 -2.41 18.40
CA ASN A 934 0.26 -2.00 18.56
C ASN A 934 0.71 -0.99 17.48
N HIS A 935 -0.25 -0.31 16.83
CA HIS A 935 0.00 0.73 15.82
C HIS A 935 0.76 0.26 14.58
N GLN A 936 0.34 -0.85 13.96
CA GLN A 936 0.87 -1.34 12.68
C GLN A 936 2.38 -1.67 12.70
N PRO A 937 2.89 -2.41 13.71
CA PRO A 937 4.32 -2.56 13.93
C PRO A 937 5.03 -3.24 12.75
N MET A 938 4.39 -4.23 12.11
CA MET A 938 4.96 -4.94 10.96
C MET A 938 5.09 -4.07 9.71
N GLN A 939 4.10 -3.21 9.42
CA GLN A 939 4.19 -2.27 8.30
C GLN A 939 5.27 -1.21 8.52
N GLN A 940 5.43 -0.74 9.76
CA GLN A 940 6.51 0.19 10.12
C GLN A 940 7.88 -0.45 9.92
N ARG A 941 8.08 -1.68 10.41
CA ARG A 941 9.31 -2.46 10.20
C ARG A 941 9.60 -2.68 8.73
N PHE A 942 8.62 -3.19 7.96
CA PHE A 942 8.76 -3.42 6.52
C PHE A 942 9.15 -2.14 5.77
N GLY A 943 8.46 -1.02 6.04
CA GLY A 943 8.73 0.28 5.42
C GLY A 943 10.05 0.96 5.84
N SER A 944 10.73 0.43 6.86
CA SER A 944 12.02 0.96 7.36
C SER A 944 13.22 0.42 6.58
N ASP A 945 13.08 -0.75 5.93
CA ASP A 945 14.10 -1.29 5.03
C ASP A 945 14.35 -0.34 3.84
N ILE A 946 15.62 -0.09 3.53
CA ILE A 946 16.02 0.88 2.48
C ILE A 946 15.54 0.43 1.08
N GLY A 947 15.61 -0.87 0.79
CA GLY A 947 15.17 -1.44 -0.47
C GLY A 947 13.66 -1.27 -0.65
N VAL A 948 12.89 -1.63 0.38
CA VAL A 948 11.43 -1.43 0.42
C VAL A 948 11.08 0.06 0.29
N LYS A 949 11.74 0.93 1.06
CA LYS A 949 11.50 2.37 1.05
C LYS A 949 11.67 2.99 -0.34
N SER A 950 12.62 2.47 -1.13
CA SER A 950 12.82 2.89 -2.52
C SER A 950 11.66 2.55 -3.47
N ALA A 951 10.85 1.54 -3.12
CA ALA A 951 9.77 1.01 -3.94
C ALA A 951 8.36 1.39 -3.43
N LEU A 952 8.21 2.01 -2.25
CA LEU A 952 6.91 2.33 -1.63
C LEU A 952 5.94 3.12 -2.52
N LEU A 953 6.45 3.91 -3.48
CA LEU A 953 5.64 4.64 -4.45
C LEU A 953 4.79 3.72 -5.35
N LEU A 954 5.15 2.43 -5.49
CA LEU A 954 4.33 1.46 -6.20
C LEU A 954 2.98 1.19 -5.51
N LEU A 955 2.91 1.37 -4.19
CA LEU A 955 1.69 1.17 -3.39
C LEU A 955 0.77 2.40 -3.41
N GLN A 956 1.21 3.45 -4.09
CA GLN A 956 0.60 4.76 -4.13
C GLN A 956 -0.15 5.00 -5.46
N GLU A 957 -0.75 3.94 -6.00
CA GLU A 957 -1.54 3.98 -7.23
C GLU A 957 -2.86 4.74 -7.05
N ARG A 958 -3.08 5.67 -7.96
CA ARG A 958 -4.32 6.44 -8.02
C ARG A 958 -5.50 5.53 -8.35
N ILE A 959 -6.69 5.92 -7.89
CA ILE A 959 -7.93 5.28 -8.34
C ILE A 959 -8.15 5.67 -9.80
N PRO A 960 -8.12 4.71 -10.75
CA PRO A 960 -8.22 5.02 -12.17
C PRO A 960 -9.61 5.56 -12.52
N ARG A 961 -9.65 6.35 -13.60
CA ARG A 961 -10.88 6.93 -14.17
C ARG A 961 -11.53 6.03 -15.25
N VAL A 962 -10.86 4.95 -15.64
CA VAL A 962 -11.06 4.12 -16.85
C VAL A 962 -12.37 3.33 -16.74
N THR A 963 -13.39 3.43 -17.60
CA THR A 963 -13.58 3.21 -19.06
C THR A 963 -13.75 1.77 -19.54
N THR A 964 -13.50 0.72 -18.76
CA THR A 964 -13.94 -0.65 -19.13
C THR A 964 -14.12 -1.46 -17.86
N PHE A 965 -15.36 -1.56 -17.39
CA PHE A 965 -15.70 -2.42 -16.26
C PHE A 965 -16.01 -3.82 -16.78
N TYR A 966 -15.45 -4.83 -16.13
CA TYR A 966 -15.89 -6.20 -16.37
C TYR A 966 -17.34 -6.28 -15.91
N SER A 967 -18.27 -6.54 -16.84
CA SER A 967 -19.69 -6.62 -16.50
C SER A 967 -19.95 -7.95 -15.78
N PRO A 968 -20.29 -7.94 -14.48
CA PRO A 968 -20.61 -9.15 -13.74
C PRO A 968 -22.00 -9.68 -14.11
N SER A 969 -22.65 -9.14 -15.15
CA SER A 969 -24.01 -9.51 -15.56
C SER A 969 -24.17 -10.97 -15.98
N VAL A 970 -23.07 -11.72 -16.11
CA VAL A 970 -23.10 -13.19 -16.26
C VAL A 970 -23.19 -13.91 -14.90
N HIS A 971 -22.83 -13.25 -13.79
CA HIS A 971 -22.82 -13.78 -12.43
C HIS A 971 -23.97 -13.25 -11.53
N GLU A 972 -24.69 -12.21 -11.94
CA GLU A 972 -25.88 -11.72 -11.21
C GLU A 972 -27.13 -12.58 -11.39
N ALA A 973 -27.16 -13.44 -12.43
CA ALA A 973 -28.28 -14.36 -12.67
C ALA A 973 -28.49 -15.37 -11.52
N ASP A 974 -27.47 -15.63 -10.70
CA ASP A 974 -27.54 -16.47 -9.49
C ASP A 974 -28.19 -15.79 -8.28
N THR A 975 -28.58 -14.51 -8.39
CA THR A 975 -29.30 -13.82 -7.31
C THR A 975 -30.82 -14.06 -7.32
N GLY A 976 -31.34 -14.68 -8.38
CA GLY A 976 -32.72 -15.17 -8.43
C GLY A 976 -32.83 -16.54 -7.76
N ILE A 977 -33.64 -16.64 -6.71
CA ILE A 977 -34.02 -17.92 -6.09
C ILE A 977 -34.70 -18.78 -7.15
N THR A 978 -33.93 -19.60 -7.84
CA THR A 978 -34.41 -20.65 -8.74
C THR A 978 -33.65 -21.91 -8.33
N PRO A 979 -34.30 -23.06 -8.08
CA PRO A 979 -33.59 -24.27 -7.71
C PRO A 979 -32.60 -24.63 -8.82
N ALA A 980 -31.36 -24.91 -8.43
CA ALA A 980 -30.30 -25.37 -9.32
C ALA A 980 -30.79 -26.59 -10.11
N GLY A 981 -31.16 -26.36 -11.37
CA GLY A 981 -31.23 -27.41 -12.38
C GLY A 981 -29.83 -27.56 -12.96
N ASN A 982 -29.29 -28.77 -12.88
CA ASN A 982 -28.00 -29.17 -13.45
C ASN A 982 -27.69 -28.46 -14.78
N GLY A 983 -26.48 -27.94 -14.93
CA GLY A 983 -25.97 -27.44 -16.21
C GLY A 983 -26.18 -28.49 -17.31
N TYR A 984 -27.02 -28.16 -18.29
CA TYR A 984 -27.46 -29.09 -19.32
C TYR A 984 -26.34 -29.33 -20.34
N MET A 985 -25.49 -30.32 -20.08
CA MET A 985 -24.73 -30.98 -21.15
C MET A 985 -25.73 -31.68 -22.07
N ARG A 986 -25.78 -31.28 -23.35
CA ARG A 986 -26.62 -31.92 -24.37
C ARG A 986 -25.77 -32.84 -25.22
N VAL A 987 -26.09 -34.14 -25.23
CA VAL A 987 -25.42 -35.14 -26.06
C VAL A 987 -26.38 -35.59 -27.16
N LEU A 988 -25.98 -35.42 -28.42
CA LEU A 988 -26.78 -35.73 -29.60
C LEU A 988 -26.06 -36.79 -30.42
N ASN A 989 -26.64 -37.98 -30.50
CA ASN A 989 -26.07 -39.11 -31.24
C ASN A 989 -26.46 -39.11 -32.74
N THR A 990 -26.90 -37.97 -33.27
CA THR A 990 -27.32 -37.80 -34.66
C THR A 990 -27.03 -36.39 -35.17
N TYR A 991 -26.61 -36.31 -36.43
CA TYR A 991 -26.50 -35.06 -37.18
C TYR A 991 -27.85 -34.64 -37.82
N ASP A 992 -28.80 -35.57 -37.93
CA ASP A 992 -30.10 -35.35 -38.57
C ASP A 992 -31.18 -35.15 -37.50
N THR A 993 -31.45 -33.89 -37.17
CA THR A 993 -32.52 -33.48 -36.26
C THR A 993 -33.57 -32.67 -37.01
N THR A 994 -34.85 -32.81 -36.61
CA THR A 994 -35.96 -32.07 -37.24
C THR A 994 -35.81 -30.56 -37.11
N ILE A 995 -35.14 -30.10 -36.06
CA ILE A 995 -34.72 -28.71 -35.84
C ILE A 995 -33.22 -28.79 -35.50
N PRO A 996 -32.34 -28.07 -36.21
CA PRO A 996 -30.92 -28.04 -35.88
C PRO A 996 -30.71 -27.60 -34.44
N GLU A 997 -30.01 -28.42 -33.67
CA GLU A 997 -29.61 -28.07 -32.32
C GLU A 997 -28.36 -27.20 -32.41
N VAL A 998 -28.37 -26.06 -31.72
CA VAL A 998 -27.34 -25.03 -31.86
C VAL A 998 -26.59 -24.81 -30.54
N GLN A 999 -25.29 -24.60 -30.65
CA GLN A 999 -24.43 -24.09 -29.59
C GLN A 999 -23.89 -22.71 -29.96
N LEU A 1000 -24.03 -21.76 -29.04
CA LEU A 1000 -23.53 -20.40 -29.17
C LEU A 1000 -22.32 -20.23 -28.25
N LEU A 1001 -21.18 -19.82 -28.81
CA LEU A 1001 -19.94 -19.57 -28.10
C LEU A 1001 -19.52 -18.10 -28.31
N SER A 1002 -19.07 -17.42 -27.27
CA SER A 1002 -18.77 -15.99 -27.36
C SER A 1002 -17.93 -15.49 -26.19
N ASN A 1003 -16.95 -14.62 -26.48
CA ASN A 1003 -16.24 -13.80 -25.50
C ASN A 1003 -16.79 -12.36 -25.38
N GLY A 1004 -17.89 -12.09 -26.11
CA GLY A 1004 -18.58 -10.79 -26.16
C GLY A 1004 -18.20 -9.94 -27.38
N ARG A 1005 -17.03 -10.17 -27.98
CA ARG A 1005 -16.60 -9.50 -29.22
C ARG A 1005 -16.55 -10.47 -30.40
N TYR A 1006 -16.08 -11.69 -30.17
CA TYR A 1006 -16.10 -12.79 -31.13
C TYR A 1006 -17.25 -13.73 -30.80
N HIS A 1007 -18.02 -14.13 -31.80
CA HIS A 1007 -19.17 -15.02 -31.65
C HIS A 1007 -19.10 -16.15 -32.66
N VAL A 1008 -19.33 -17.38 -32.19
CA VAL A 1008 -19.46 -18.59 -33.00
C VAL A 1008 -20.82 -19.21 -32.74
N MET A 1009 -21.49 -19.61 -33.82
CA MET A 1009 -22.65 -20.47 -33.79
C MET A 1009 -22.28 -21.76 -34.50
N VAL A 1010 -22.53 -22.91 -33.88
CA VAL A 1010 -22.33 -24.23 -34.50
C VAL A 1010 -23.55 -25.12 -34.26
N THR A 1011 -23.94 -25.90 -35.27
CA THR A 1011 -25.05 -26.86 -35.23
C THR A 1011 -24.57 -28.26 -34.86
N ASN A 1012 -25.48 -29.15 -34.50
CA ASN A 1012 -25.18 -30.56 -34.24
C ASN A 1012 -24.69 -31.32 -35.48
N ALA A 1013 -24.81 -30.77 -36.69
CA ALA A 1013 -24.23 -31.32 -37.91
C ALA A 1013 -22.87 -30.69 -38.28
N GLY A 1014 -22.39 -29.70 -37.52
CA GLY A 1014 -21.12 -29.02 -37.72
C GLY A 1014 -21.16 -27.80 -38.65
N GLY A 1015 -22.34 -27.42 -39.16
CA GLY A 1015 -22.53 -26.14 -39.84
C GLY A 1015 -22.55 -24.98 -38.85
N GLY A 1016 -22.32 -23.75 -39.30
CA GLY A 1016 -22.17 -22.63 -38.41
C GLY A 1016 -21.61 -21.36 -39.04
N TYR A 1017 -21.29 -20.40 -38.18
CA TYR A 1017 -20.62 -19.17 -38.56
C TYR A 1017 -19.87 -18.53 -37.41
N SER A 1018 -18.96 -17.65 -37.77
CA SER A 1018 -18.16 -16.83 -36.87
C SER A 1018 -18.24 -15.37 -37.29
N ARG A 1019 -18.37 -14.49 -36.29
CA ARG A 1019 -18.36 -13.03 -36.49
C ARG A 1019 -17.51 -12.35 -35.43
N TRP A 1020 -16.77 -11.34 -35.87
CA TRP A 1020 -16.05 -10.42 -35.00
C TRP A 1020 -16.78 -9.08 -34.97
N LYS A 1021 -17.36 -8.75 -33.82
CA LYS A 1021 -18.27 -7.62 -33.61
C LYS A 1021 -19.39 -7.66 -34.64
N ASN A 1022 -19.43 -6.68 -35.54
CA ASN A 1022 -20.43 -6.56 -36.60
C ASN A 1022 -19.91 -7.04 -37.97
N ILE A 1023 -18.75 -7.71 -38.02
CA ILE A 1023 -18.11 -8.22 -39.23
C ILE A 1023 -18.24 -9.74 -39.24
N ALA A 1024 -18.95 -10.29 -40.23
CA ALA A 1024 -18.97 -11.73 -40.46
C ALA A 1024 -17.59 -12.17 -41.00
N LEU A 1025 -16.95 -13.15 -40.33
CA LEU A 1025 -15.66 -13.69 -40.74
C LEU A 1025 -15.85 -14.88 -41.68
N THR A 1026 -16.83 -15.72 -41.37
CA THR A 1026 -17.29 -16.78 -42.27
C THR A 1026 -18.63 -16.40 -42.89
N ARG A 1027 -18.79 -16.75 -44.16
CA ARG A 1027 -19.99 -16.43 -44.91
C ARG A 1027 -21.10 -17.38 -44.49
N TRP A 1028 -22.16 -16.83 -43.90
CA TRP A 1028 -23.36 -17.58 -43.53
C TRP A 1028 -24.60 -16.90 -44.10
N ARG A 1029 -25.61 -17.71 -44.42
CA ARG A 1029 -26.91 -17.25 -44.89
C ARG A 1029 -27.98 -17.92 -44.04
N GLU A 1030 -28.91 -17.12 -43.56
CA GLU A 1030 -30.08 -17.62 -42.85
C GLU A 1030 -30.98 -18.36 -43.85
N ASP A 1031 -30.81 -19.67 -43.92
CA ASP A 1031 -31.67 -20.58 -44.68
C ASP A 1031 -32.01 -21.76 -43.77
N ALA A 1032 -33.24 -21.79 -43.26
CA ALA A 1032 -33.71 -22.84 -42.36
C ALA A 1032 -33.74 -24.24 -42.98
N THR A 1033 -33.51 -24.35 -44.30
CA THR A 1033 -33.49 -25.62 -45.03
C THR A 1033 -32.07 -26.13 -45.34
N CYS A 1034 -31.03 -25.31 -45.13
CA CYS A 1034 -29.65 -25.64 -45.52
C CYS A 1034 -28.65 -25.32 -44.39
N ASP A 1035 -27.86 -26.32 -43.98
CA ASP A 1035 -26.83 -26.20 -42.93
C ASP A 1035 -25.40 -26.44 -43.45
N ASN A 1036 -25.11 -25.98 -44.66
CA ASN A 1036 -23.85 -26.28 -45.37
C ASN A 1036 -22.81 -25.15 -45.33
N TRP A 1037 -23.00 -24.16 -44.46
CA TRP A 1037 -22.09 -23.01 -44.28
C TRP A 1037 -21.30 -23.18 -42.99
N GLY A 1038 -20.04 -22.75 -42.98
CA GLY A 1038 -19.18 -22.87 -41.79
C GLY A 1038 -17.70 -22.97 -42.13
N MET A 1039 -16.90 -23.20 -41.10
CA MET A 1039 -15.50 -23.57 -41.22
C MET A 1039 -15.37 -25.07 -41.01
N PHE A 1040 -14.73 -25.75 -41.95
CA PHE A 1040 -14.74 -27.21 -42.00
C PHE A 1040 -13.34 -27.77 -42.16
N CYS A 1041 -13.03 -28.81 -41.39
CA CYS A 1041 -11.81 -29.59 -41.51
C CYS A 1041 -12.09 -30.87 -42.27
N PHE A 1042 -11.27 -31.17 -43.30
CA PHE A 1042 -11.38 -32.40 -44.08
C PHE A 1042 -10.23 -33.35 -43.75
N ILE A 1043 -10.56 -34.64 -43.62
CA ILE A 1043 -9.61 -35.72 -43.44
C ILE A 1043 -9.66 -36.59 -44.70
N ARG A 1044 -8.49 -36.92 -45.25
CA ARG A 1044 -8.34 -37.88 -46.34
C ARG A 1044 -7.47 -39.05 -45.88
N ASP A 1045 -8.05 -40.23 -45.94
CA ASP A 1045 -7.32 -41.49 -45.75
C ASP A 1045 -6.55 -41.81 -47.04
N LEU A 1046 -5.23 -41.99 -46.92
CA LEU A 1046 -4.35 -42.25 -48.05
C LEU A 1046 -4.38 -43.72 -48.50
N ASP A 1047 -4.80 -44.64 -47.63
CA ASP A 1047 -4.80 -46.08 -47.92
C ASP A 1047 -5.99 -46.46 -48.81
N ASN A 1048 -7.16 -45.84 -48.59
CA ASN A 1048 -8.37 -46.08 -49.38
C ASN A 1048 -8.81 -44.87 -50.22
N ASN A 1049 -8.07 -43.75 -50.18
CA ASN A 1049 -8.35 -42.50 -50.90
C ASN A 1049 -9.71 -41.85 -50.61
N LYS A 1050 -10.36 -42.17 -49.49
CA LYS A 1050 -11.64 -41.57 -49.09
C LYS A 1050 -11.42 -40.27 -48.32
N THR A 1051 -12.38 -39.34 -48.44
CA THR A 1051 -12.34 -38.04 -47.76
C THR A 1051 -13.66 -37.76 -47.07
N TRP A 1052 -13.61 -37.26 -45.84
CA TRP A 1052 -14.78 -36.83 -45.05
C TRP A 1052 -14.46 -35.57 -44.25
N SER A 1053 -15.48 -34.94 -43.67
CA SER A 1053 -15.34 -33.81 -42.74
C SER A 1053 -15.35 -34.27 -41.28
N THR A 1054 -14.72 -33.52 -40.39
CA THR A 1054 -14.64 -33.88 -38.97
C THR A 1054 -15.99 -33.83 -38.22
N ALA A 1055 -17.00 -33.17 -38.79
CA ALA A 1055 -18.42 -33.27 -38.47
C ALA A 1055 -19.22 -33.72 -39.71
N PHE A 1056 -20.56 -33.77 -39.66
CA PHE A 1056 -21.36 -34.25 -40.80
C PHE A 1056 -21.28 -33.32 -42.02
N GLN A 1057 -21.37 -32.01 -41.81
CA GLN A 1057 -21.24 -31.01 -42.86
C GLN A 1057 -19.75 -30.67 -43.11
N PRO A 1058 -19.37 -30.39 -44.38
CA PRO A 1058 -20.19 -30.32 -45.57
C PRO A 1058 -20.10 -31.60 -46.41
N ALA A 1059 -19.33 -32.62 -45.97
CA ALA A 1059 -19.07 -33.82 -46.76
C ALA A 1059 -20.29 -34.75 -46.85
N GLN A 1060 -21.24 -34.63 -45.90
CA GLN A 1060 -22.48 -35.40 -45.81
C GLN A 1060 -22.25 -36.93 -45.82
N THR A 1061 -21.13 -37.36 -45.26
CA THR A 1061 -20.78 -38.77 -45.08
C THR A 1061 -21.23 -39.22 -43.70
N ALA A 1062 -22.12 -40.21 -43.66
CA ALA A 1062 -22.53 -40.87 -42.41
C ALA A 1062 -21.36 -41.71 -41.87
N GLY A 1063 -20.83 -41.32 -40.70
CA GLY A 1063 -19.86 -42.13 -39.95
C GLY A 1063 -20.55 -43.30 -39.22
N ASN A 1064 -19.77 -44.29 -38.78
CA ASN A 1064 -20.30 -45.47 -38.07
C ASN A 1064 -20.82 -45.12 -36.67
N ASN A 1065 -20.20 -44.14 -36.02
CA ASN A 1065 -20.64 -43.55 -34.75
C ASN A 1065 -20.50 -42.04 -34.88
N TYR A 1066 -21.51 -41.29 -34.43
CA TYR A 1066 -21.51 -39.83 -34.44
C TYR A 1066 -22.12 -39.30 -33.14
N GLU A 1067 -21.41 -38.40 -32.48
CA GLU A 1067 -21.84 -37.75 -31.24
C GLU A 1067 -21.47 -36.26 -31.32
N ALA A 1068 -22.45 -35.39 -31.08
CA ALA A 1068 -22.25 -33.96 -30.86
C ALA A 1068 -22.57 -33.63 -29.40
N VAL A 1069 -21.58 -33.11 -28.66
CA VAL A 1069 -21.73 -32.75 -27.24
C VAL A 1069 -21.66 -31.24 -27.10
N PHE A 1070 -22.72 -30.65 -26.57
CA PHE A 1070 -22.78 -29.22 -26.26
C PHE A 1070 -22.73 -29.03 -24.75
N SER A 1071 -21.71 -28.31 -24.29
CA SER A 1071 -21.53 -27.92 -22.89
C SER A 1071 -21.28 -26.42 -22.77
N GLU A 1072 -21.37 -25.88 -21.57
CA GLU A 1072 -21.15 -24.46 -21.33
C GLU A 1072 -19.70 -24.04 -21.67
N GLY A 1073 -19.51 -23.49 -22.87
CA GLY A 1073 -18.24 -22.94 -23.34
C GLY A 1073 -17.53 -23.73 -24.45
N ARG A 1074 -18.09 -24.86 -24.91
CA ARG A 1074 -17.52 -25.61 -26.04
C ARG A 1074 -18.54 -26.47 -26.79
N ALA A 1075 -18.20 -26.83 -28.02
CA ALA A 1075 -18.88 -27.85 -28.81
C ALA A 1075 -17.89 -28.95 -29.20
N GLU A 1076 -18.22 -30.21 -28.92
CA GLU A 1076 -17.42 -31.37 -29.27
C GLU A 1076 -18.14 -32.22 -30.33
N PHE A 1077 -17.38 -32.75 -31.30
CA PHE A 1077 -17.84 -33.75 -32.26
C PHE A 1077 -16.92 -34.97 -32.18
N ARG A 1078 -17.53 -36.13 -31.97
CA ARG A 1078 -16.84 -37.42 -32.01
C ARG A 1078 -17.46 -38.25 -33.11
N ARG A 1079 -16.63 -38.71 -34.05
CA ARG A 1079 -17.08 -39.59 -35.12
C ARG A 1079 -16.03 -40.64 -35.45
N GLN A 1080 -16.52 -41.79 -35.91
CA GLN A 1080 -15.68 -42.89 -36.37
C GLN A 1080 -15.95 -43.18 -37.84
N ASP A 1081 -14.90 -43.12 -38.66
CA ASP A 1081 -14.93 -43.42 -40.09
C ASP A 1081 -13.87 -44.47 -40.40
N PHE A 1082 -14.31 -45.64 -40.85
CA PHE A 1082 -13.43 -46.80 -41.07
C PHE A 1082 -12.66 -47.18 -39.79
N SER A 1083 -11.32 -47.13 -39.83
CA SER A 1083 -10.43 -47.40 -38.69
C SER A 1083 -9.99 -46.14 -37.96
N LEU A 1084 -10.46 -44.95 -38.34
CA LEU A 1084 -10.06 -43.67 -37.74
C LEU A 1084 -11.17 -43.11 -36.86
N GLU A 1085 -10.80 -42.75 -35.63
CA GLU A 1085 -11.63 -41.98 -34.71
C GLU A 1085 -11.20 -40.51 -34.78
N THR A 1086 -12.16 -39.61 -34.94
CA THR A 1086 -11.94 -38.17 -35.04
C THR A 1086 -12.65 -37.47 -33.89
N HIS A 1087 -11.90 -36.66 -33.16
CA HIS A 1087 -12.43 -35.79 -32.12
C HIS A 1087 -12.14 -34.33 -32.49
N THR A 1088 -13.18 -33.50 -32.56
CA THR A 1088 -13.09 -32.06 -32.83
C THR A 1088 -13.69 -31.29 -31.66
N GLU A 1089 -12.96 -30.31 -31.16
CA GLU A 1089 -13.40 -29.40 -30.09
C GLU A 1089 -13.36 -27.96 -30.63
N ILE A 1090 -14.45 -27.24 -30.47
CA ILE A 1090 -14.61 -25.83 -30.87
C ILE A 1090 -14.85 -25.01 -29.61
N VAL A 1091 -14.00 -24.01 -29.39
CA VAL A 1091 -14.03 -23.09 -28.24
C VAL A 1091 -13.89 -21.65 -28.73
N VAL A 1092 -14.21 -20.67 -27.88
CA VAL A 1092 -13.88 -19.26 -28.15
C VAL A 1092 -13.06 -18.77 -26.98
N SER A 1093 -11.88 -18.21 -27.26
CA SER A 1093 -11.00 -17.69 -26.20
C SER A 1093 -11.70 -16.56 -25.44
N PRO A 1094 -11.74 -16.59 -24.09
CA PRO A 1094 -12.33 -15.52 -23.30
C PRO A 1094 -11.51 -14.22 -23.37
N GLU A 1095 -10.22 -14.31 -23.70
CA GLU A 1095 -9.29 -13.17 -23.68
C GLU A 1095 -9.11 -12.57 -25.08
N ASP A 1096 -8.90 -13.44 -26.07
CA ASP A 1096 -8.58 -13.09 -27.45
C ASP A 1096 -9.76 -13.35 -28.39
N ASP A 1097 -9.85 -12.57 -29.46
CA ASP A 1097 -10.92 -12.70 -30.45
C ASP A 1097 -10.60 -13.82 -31.47
N ILE A 1098 -10.45 -15.05 -30.97
CA ILE A 1098 -10.07 -16.27 -31.71
C ILE A 1098 -10.97 -17.47 -31.37
N GLU A 1099 -11.16 -18.34 -32.36
CA GLU A 1099 -11.83 -19.65 -32.33
C GLU A 1099 -10.80 -20.79 -32.30
#